data_AF-A0A1H1TH93-F1
#
_entry.id   AF-A0A1H1TH93-F1
#
_cell.length_a   1.000
_cell.length_b   1.000
_cell.length_c   1.000
_cell.angle_alpha   90.00
_cell.angle_beta   90.00
_cell.angle_gamma   90.00
#
_symmetry.space_group_name_H-M   'P 1'
#
loop_
_entity.id
_entity.type
_entity.pdbx_description
1 polymer ?
#
loop_
_entity_poly.entity_id
_entity_poly.type
_entity_poly.pdbx_seq_one_letter_code
_entity_poly.pdbx_strand_id
1 'polypeptide(L)'
;MPRQERPLESEDTPLLRFAGDLRRLRQRAGRLSYRDLGKRTNYSAAALSDALSGRRLPSLAITGAVVRACGGDVEEWTGRWRHLATARPGSHTGAMPYVGLAAYRVTDADRFFGREAVTGTLATMVEQRPFVGVFGSSGAGKSSLLQAGLIARSERRPILITPGTDPVTELAVAVADLAGEPADLVRRDLADGTGALRDRLARASGEVLLVIDQFEEVFTLCGEADRLWLIRSLTAAAGPGTKVVIGVRADFYGHCARHPELVTALHRAQVLVGPMSTEEFRTAITEPATRAGATLETALVARLISDVAGQPAALPLASHALAETWRRRRGMVMTLAGYEDVGGIEHALARTAEHTFAQLTDDDREAVRLVFPRLVVLGDGTGDTKRRVRRTDLPIADTLLDRLATARLVTIGRDTVELTHEALLRAWPRLAGWLSRDRENLRRRHELAEAAAVWAANAHDPDTLYRGARLEQATELRDRLNPREHAFLDASLRADTARREADQRNTRRLRQLAAGLTVLAVLLAGTAIVAFSAQYRAGQQRNEALSLRAADTARDMIAGHPYDAAVLALAAYRLSPTGEARDVLLLARAAADSTTLGRGYQQPPVRYAATYTDQADTLRLWRRSGVSWRPAGRIDAGGGHFRTASLDENRAVYWTANTSSDLWDLADLDHPRKIGLPAGLGLVHGLDRTGSLVAAIGSDQTARLWRTGSATFRTLSAEDVVGADVLDDGSGVVLSRREGDQDVIESWTTDGRPVAVLSRVPHPAVVQSGPGGLIAVTSYLDGITMTIMDVTDPHSPRVIAHADDLDETAAPAFDPGGRTVAVVDGAEARIWDARDGRRLLSLRTQGLRLTTPRLQGEQLRLLDAKSALWHIDDDLAAVIDRTCTGPAGIDWNRYFPDTTPIPLCPQRTTMR
;
A
#
# COMPACT_ATOMS: atom_id res chain seq x y z
N MET A 1 -75.54 -13.13 -17.16
CA MET A 1 -75.86 -13.92 -15.95
C MET A 1 -74.59 -14.58 -15.43
N PRO A 2 -74.30 -14.56 -14.11
CA PRO A 2 -73.20 -15.34 -13.57
C PRO A 2 -73.51 -16.83 -13.73
N ARG A 3 -72.53 -17.62 -14.18
CA ARG A 3 -72.64 -19.08 -14.36
C ARG A 3 -73.03 -19.72 -13.02
N GLN A 4 -74.18 -20.40 -12.94
CA GLN A 4 -74.63 -21.08 -11.72
C GLN A 4 -73.64 -22.21 -11.34
N GLU A 5 -73.33 -22.31 -10.05
CA GLU A 5 -72.49 -23.40 -9.53
C GLU A 5 -73.18 -24.75 -9.67
N ARG A 6 -72.45 -25.78 -10.12
CA ARG A 6 -72.96 -27.15 -10.11
C ARG A 6 -73.29 -27.59 -8.67
N PRO A 7 -74.47 -28.20 -8.42
CA PRO A 7 -74.81 -28.75 -7.12
C PRO A 7 -73.76 -29.79 -6.68
N LEU A 8 -73.47 -29.87 -5.38
CA LEU A 8 -72.72 -31.00 -4.83
C LEU A 8 -73.71 -32.17 -4.74
N GLU A 9 -73.45 -33.25 -5.47
CA GLU A 9 -74.47 -34.28 -5.77
C GLU A 9 -74.88 -35.16 -4.56
N SER A 10 -74.09 -35.18 -3.48
CA SER A 10 -74.51 -35.54 -2.11
C SER A 10 -73.37 -35.22 -1.12
N GLU A 11 -73.67 -34.89 0.13
CA GLU A 11 -72.66 -34.60 1.17
C GLU A 11 -72.26 -35.87 1.95
N ASP A 12 -72.00 -36.97 1.25
CA ASP A 12 -71.81 -38.30 1.88
C ASP A 12 -70.38 -38.55 2.38
N THR A 13 -69.40 -37.77 1.93
CA THR A 13 -68.03 -37.84 2.45
C THR A 13 -67.71 -36.65 3.36
N PRO A 14 -66.84 -36.82 4.39
CA PRO A 14 -66.41 -35.72 5.24
C PRO A 14 -65.84 -34.53 4.46
N LEU A 15 -65.17 -34.79 3.33
CA LEU A 15 -64.63 -33.77 2.42
C LEU A 15 -65.73 -32.99 1.68
N LEU A 16 -66.77 -33.67 1.18
CA LEU A 16 -67.89 -33.01 0.49
C LEU A 16 -68.72 -32.15 1.45
N ARG A 17 -68.93 -32.60 2.70
CA ARG A 17 -69.55 -31.79 3.77
C ARG A 17 -68.77 -30.50 4.04
N PHE A 18 -67.45 -30.62 4.12
CA PHE A 18 -66.57 -29.47 4.35
C PHE A 18 -66.64 -28.43 3.22
N ALA A 19 -66.65 -28.88 1.96
CA ALA A 19 -66.82 -27.99 0.81
C ALA A 19 -68.23 -27.37 0.74
N GLY A 20 -69.26 -28.13 1.09
CA GLY A 20 -70.64 -27.64 1.19
C GLY A 20 -70.81 -26.55 2.24
N ASP A 21 -70.21 -26.73 3.42
CA ASP A 21 -70.24 -25.73 4.49
C ASP A 21 -69.51 -24.44 4.10
N LEU A 22 -68.36 -24.52 3.39
CA LEU A 22 -67.67 -23.32 2.90
C LEU A 22 -68.53 -22.52 1.91
N ARG A 23 -69.31 -23.22 1.06
CA ARG A 23 -70.27 -22.55 0.16
C ARG A 23 -71.39 -21.86 0.94
N ARG A 24 -71.91 -22.50 1.99
CA ARG A 24 -72.93 -21.91 2.89
C ARG A 24 -72.40 -20.67 3.61
N LEU A 25 -71.17 -20.70 4.11
CA LEU A 25 -70.52 -19.55 4.74
C LEU A 25 -70.46 -18.34 3.79
N ARG A 26 -70.04 -18.57 2.54
CA ARG A 26 -70.01 -17.53 1.50
C ARG A 26 -71.40 -17.00 1.15
N GLN A 27 -72.43 -17.84 1.17
CA GLN A 27 -73.80 -17.40 0.92
C GLN A 27 -74.32 -16.49 2.05
N ARG A 28 -74.04 -16.81 3.31
CA ARG A 28 -74.41 -16.00 4.47
C ARG A 28 -73.71 -14.63 4.49
N ALA A 29 -72.49 -14.55 3.96
CA ALA A 29 -71.70 -13.32 3.84
C ALA A 29 -72.16 -12.37 2.69
N GLY A 30 -73.41 -12.48 2.23
CA GLY A 30 -73.97 -11.62 1.18
C GLY A 30 -73.86 -12.16 -0.25
N ARG A 31 -73.75 -13.49 -0.44
CA ARG A 31 -73.68 -14.17 -1.75
C ARG A 31 -72.60 -13.60 -2.68
N LEU A 32 -71.40 -13.36 -2.14
CA LEU A 32 -70.25 -12.85 -2.88
C LEU A 32 -69.93 -13.73 -4.09
N SER A 33 -69.80 -13.14 -5.28
CA SER A 33 -69.35 -13.89 -6.47
C SER A 33 -67.90 -14.35 -6.30
N TYR A 34 -67.46 -15.40 -7.01
CA TYR A 34 -66.05 -15.82 -6.95
C TYR A 34 -65.06 -14.72 -7.40
N ARG A 35 -65.52 -13.76 -8.22
CA ARG A 35 -64.72 -12.61 -8.64
C ARG A 35 -64.57 -11.59 -7.52
N ASP A 36 -65.64 -11.35 -6.75
CA ASP A 36 -65.60 -10.43 -5.60
C ASP A 36 -64.86 -11.05 -4.42
N LEU A 37 -65.02 -12.36 -4.21
CA LEU A 37 -64.26 -13.11 -3.24
C LEU A 37 -62.76 -13.08 -3.60
N GLY A 38 -62.43 -13.24 -4.88
CA GLY A 38 -61.06 -13.12 -5.37
C GLY A 38 -60.41 -11.76 -5.10
N LYS A 39 -61.18 -10.66 -5.24
CA LYS A 39 -60.70 -9.31 -4.86
C LYS A 39 -60.39 -9.19 -3.36
N ARG A 40 -61.14 -9.89 -2.51
CA ARG A 40 -60.97 -9.84 -1.04
C ARG A 40 -59.90 -10.79 -0.52
N THR A 41 -59.67 -11.91 -1.19
CA THR A 41 -58.72 -12.95 -0.75
C THR A 41 -57.42 -12.96 -1.55
N ASN A 42 -57.30 -12.14 -2.59
CA ASN A 42 -56.18 -12.12 -3.53
C ASN A 42 -55.93 -13.46 -4.24
N TYR A 43 -56.99 -14.26 -4.43
CA TYR A 43 -56.95 -15.54 -5.17
C TYR A 43 -57.81 -15.47 -6.43
N SER A 44 -57.44 -16.21 -7.48
CA SER A 44 -58.22 -16.22 -8.72
C SER A 44 -59.59 -16.88 -8.53
N ALA A 45 -60.59 -16.43 -9.28
CA ALA A 45 -61.94 -17.00 -9.24
C ALA A 45 -61.96 -18.51 -9.57
N ALA A 46 -61.02 -18.99 -10.40
CA ALA A 46 -60.87 -20.40 -10.74
C ALA A 46 -60.34 -21.22 -9.55
N ALA A 47 -59.33 -20.71 -8.84
CA ALA A 47 -58.79 -21.36 -7.65
C ALA A 47 -59.83 -21.43 -6.51
N LEU A 48 -60.62 -20.37 -6.33
CA LEU A 48 -61.71 -20.34 -5.35
C LEU A 48 -62.85 -21.29 -5.73
N SER A 49 -63.24 -21.34 -7.00
CA SER A 49 -64.25 -22.29 -7.48
C SER A 49 -63.81 -23.75 -7.30
N ASP A 50 -62.53 -24.04 -7.57
CA ASP A 50 -61.98 -25.39 -7.36
C ASP A 50 -61.84 -25.76 -5.87
N ALA A 51 -61.43 -24.81 -5.03
CA ALA A 51 -61.33 -25.00 -3.58
C ALA A 51 -62.69 -25.29 -2.92
N LEU A 52 -63.76 -24.68 -3.43
CA LEU A 52 -65.14 -24.94 -2.99
C LEU A 52 -65.84 -26.05 -3.81
N SER A 53 -65.11 -26.80 -4.65
CA SER A 53 -65.71 -27.86 -5.50
C SER A 53 -65.93 -29.20 -4.80
N GLY A 54 -65.23 -29.47 -3.70
CA GLY A 54 -65.32 -30.74 -2.97
C GLY A 54 -64.57 -31.92 -3.60
N ARG A 55 -63.87 -31.72 -4.73
CA ARG A 55 -63.08 -32.77 -5.42
C ARG A 55 -61.76 -33.11 -4.72
N ARG A 56 -61.19 -32.15 -3.99
CA ARG A 56 -59.96 -32.29 -3.21
C ARG A 56 -60.03 -31.39 -1.98
N LEU A 57 -59.33 -31.74 -0.91
CA LEU A 57 -59.22 -30.87 0.27
C LEU A 57 -58.48 -29.58 -0.13
N PRO A 58 -59.10 -28.39 -0.02
CA PRO A 58 -58.43 -27.13 -0.33
C PRO A 58 -57.27 -26.89 0.63
N SER A 59 -56.29 -26.07 0.27
CA SER A 59 -55.20 -25.75 1.21
C SER A 59 -55.73 -24.97 2.41
N LEU A 60 -55.05 -25.10 3.55
CA LEU A 60 -55.42 -24.37 4.78
C LEU A 60 -55.35 -22.84 4.56
N ALA A 61 -54.40 -22.37 3.75
CA ALA A 61 -54.26 -20.96 3.39
C ALA A 61 -55.48 -20.42 2.62
N ILE A 62 -55.95 -21.16 1.60
CA ILE A 62 -57.13 -20.77 0.83
C ILE A 62 -58.39 -20.86 1.70
N THR A 63 -58.50 -21.91 2.52
CA THR A 63 -59.61 -22.10 3.46
C THR A 63 -59.70 -20.91 4.43
N GLY A 64 -58.58 -20.55 5.08
CA GLY A 64 -58.54 -19.43 6.01
C GLY A 64 -58.81 -18.08 5.35
N ALA A 65 -58.34 -17.87 4.11
CA ALA A 65 -58.63 -16.66 3.35
C ALA A 65 -60.12 -16.54 2.99
N VAL A 66 -60.74 -17.62 2.52
CA VAL A 66 -62.18 -17.67 2.22
C VAL A 66 -63.01 -17.41 3.47
N VAL A 67 -62.68 -18.08 4.57
CA VAL A 67 -63.39 -17.94 5.85
C VAL A 67 -63.28 -16.51 6.37
N ARG A 68 -62.08 -15.92 6.37
CA ARG A 68 -61.84 -14.52 6.78
C ARG A 68 -62.59 -13.53 5.91
N ALA A 69 -62.58 -13.70 4.58
CA ALA A 69 -63.29 -12.82 3.66
C ALA A 69 -64.83 -12.95 3.73
N CYS A 70 -65.32 -14.07 4.26
CA CYS A 70 -66.74 -14.31 4.51
C CYS A 70 -67.14 -14.06 5.97
N GLY A 71 -66.24 -13.55 6.82
CA GLY A 71 -66.52 -13.21 8.22
C GLY A 71 -66.73 -14.41 9.15
N GLY A 72 -66.21 -15.60 8.81
CA GLY A 72 -66.22 -16.77 9.69
C GLY A 72 -65.01 -16.84 10.62
N ASP A 73 -65.09 -17.69 11.65
CA ASP A 73 -64.00 -17.92 12.60
C ASP A 73 -62.89 -18.77 11.98
N VAL A 74 -61.71 -18.18 11.77
CA VAL A 74 -60.59 -18.86 11.11
C VAL A 74 -60.04 -20.01 11.95
N GLU A 75 -60.12 -19.95 13.27
CA GLU A 75 -59.55 -20.95 14.17
C GLU A 75 -60.42 -22.22 14.21
N GLU A 76 -61.74 -22.05 14.30
CA GLU A 76 -62.73 -23.14 14.21
C GLU A 76 -62.57 -23.92 12.89
N TRP A 77 -62.51 -23.19 11.77
CA TRP A 77 -62.40 -23.79 10.44
C TRP A 77 -61.04 -24.45 10.19
N THR A 78 -59.99 -23.94 10.82
CA THR A 78 -58.66 -24.56 10.83
C THR A 78 -58.68 -25.89 11.59
N GLY A 79 -59.39 -25.97 12.71
CA GLY A 79 -59.60 -27.22 13.46
C GLY A 79 -60.29 -28.29 12.63
N ARG A 80 -61.39 -27.93 11.96
CA ARG A 80 -62.15 -28.84 11.07
C ARG A 80 -61.30 -29.34 9.90
N TRP A 81 -60.50 -28.47 9.31
CA TRP A 81 -59.58 -28.83 8.22
C TRP A 81 -58.52 -29.84 8.67
N ARG A 82 -57.91 -29.64 9.85
CA ARG A 82 -56.89 -30.55 10.40
C ARG A 82 -57.46 -31.94 10.72
N HIS A 83 -58.70 -32.01 11.19
CA HIS A 83 -59.37 -33.28 11.45
C HIS A 83 -59.59 -34.09 10.17
N LEU A 84 -59.93 -33.43 9.06
CA LEU A 84 -60.05 -34.07 7.74
C LEU A 84 -58.71 -34.52 7.17
N ALA A 85 -57.64 -33.75 7.41
CA ALA A 85 -56.30 -34.09 6.94
C ALA A 85 -55.67 -35.31 7.64
N THR A 86 -56.22 -35.72 8.81
CA THR A 86 -55.62 -36.75 9.68
C THR A 86 -56.28 -38.13 9.60
N ALA A 87 -57.42 -38.29 8.93
CA ALA A 87 -58.06 -39.60 8.72
C ALA A 87 -57.38 -40.42 7.59
N ARG A 88 -56.75 -41.57 7.92
CA ARG A 88 -56.12 -42.51 6.96
C ARG A 88 -57.12 -43.61 6.50
N PRO A 89 -57.20 -43.96 5.20
CA PRO A 89 -57.80 -45.22 4.74
C PRO A 89 -56.84 -46.43 4.94
N GLY A 90 -57.43 -47.62 5.15
CA GLY A 90 -56.78 -48.84 5.67
C GLY A 90 -55.80 -49.62 4.78
N SER A 91 -55.17 -50.62 5.42
CA SER A 91 -54.07 -51.47 4.98
C SER A 91 -54.47 -52.63 4.04
N HIS A 92 -53.77 -52.77 2.90
CA HIS A 92 -53.72 -54.02 2.12
C HIS A 92 -52.39 -54.75 2.34
N THR A 93 -52.47 -55.99 2.82
CA THR A 93 -51.36 -56.95 2.98
C THR A 93 -51.01 -57.60 1.63
N GLY A 94 -50.12 -56.97 0.85
CA GLY A 94 -49.45 -57.60 -0.30
C GLY A 94 -47.96 -57.78 0.00
N ALA A 95 -47.39 -58.96 -0.32
CA ALA A 95 -45.97 -59.25 -0.16
C ALA A 95 -45.10 -58.20 -0.88
N MET A 96 -43.96 -57.81 -0.29
CA MET A 96 -43.13 -56.73 -0.82
C MET A 96 -42.44 -57.13 -2.14
N PRO A 97 -42.68 -56.42 -3.27
CA PRO A 97 -42.18 -56.82 -4.58
C PRO A 97 -40.66 -56.66 -4.75
N TYR A 98 -39.99 -55.86 -3.90
CA TYR A 98 -38.56 -55.55 -4.04
C TYR A 98 -37.81 -55.82 -2.73
N VAL A 99 -36.60 -56.37 -2.83
CA VAL A 99 -35.77 -56.78 -1.67
C VAL A 99 -34.86 -55.66 -1.14
N GLY A 100 -34.90 -54.48 -1.75
CA GLY A 100 -34.05 -53.35 -1.40
C GLY A 100 -32.59 -53.50 -1.86
N LEU A 101 -31.65 -53.15 -0.98
CA LEU A 101 -30.20 -53.18 -1.27
C LEU A 101 -29.60 -54.59 -1.19
N ALA A 102 -30.35 -55.57 -0.68
CA ALA A 102 -29.92 -56.95 -0.57
C ALA A 102 -29.82 -57.63 -1.95
N ALA A 103 -29.04 -58.72 -2.03
CA ALA A 103 -29.09 -59.62 -3.17
C ALA A 103 -30.38 -60.47 -3.13
N TYR A 104 -30.92 -60.81 -4.30
CA TYR A 104 -32.05 -61.73 -4.39
C TYR A 104 -31.58 -63.14 -4.03
N ARG A 105 -32.21 -63.75 -3.01
CA ARG A 105 -31.89 -65.10 -2.54
C ARG A 105 -32.70 -66.13 -3.31
N VAL A 106 -32.42 -67.41 -3.05
CA VAL A 106 -33.17 -68.55 -3.62
C VAL A 106 -34.68 -68.41 -3.38
N THR A 107 -35.08 -67.92 -2.20
CA THR A 107 -36.48 -67.68 -1.82
C THR A 107 -37.16 -66.53 -2.57
N ASP A 108 -36.39 -65.65 -3.22
CA ASP A 108 -36.88 -64.47 -3.93
C ASP A 108 -36.94 -64.68 -5.46
N ALA A 109 -36.77 -65.92 -5.92
CA ALA A 109 -36.73 -66.26 -7.34
C ALA A 109 -38.05 -65.93 -8.08
N ASP A 110 -39.16 -65.85 -7.36
CA ASP A 110 -40.48 -65.42 -7.87
C ASP A 110 -40.53 -63.92 -8.21
N ARG A 111 -39.58 -63.14 -7.70
CA ARG A 111 -39.45 -61.67 -7.85
C ARG A 111 -38.19 -61.26 -8.63
N PHE A 112 -37.38 -62.21 -9.11
CA PHE A 112 -36.15 -61.94 -9.86
C PHE A 112 -36.40 -62.01 -11.38
N PHE A 113 -36.39 -60.85 -12.04
CA PHE A 113 -36.65 -60.71 -13.48
C PHE A 113 -35.59 -59.88 -14.21
N GLY A 114 -35.61 -59.94 -15.54
CA GLY A 114 -34.76 -59.14 -16.42
C GLY A 114 -33.34 -59.70 -16.58
N ARG A 115 -33.10 -60.93 -16.13
CA ARG A 115 -31.81 -61.64 -16.23
C ARG A 115 -31.95 -63.04 -16.81
N GLU A 116 -33.04 -63.32 -17.51
CA GLU A 116 -33.39 -64.63 -18.04
C GLU A 116 -32.35 -65.13 -19.04
N ALA A 117 -31.86 -64.26 -19.94
CA ALA A 117 -30.88 -64.64 -20.97
C ALA A 117 -29.53 -65.08 -20.37
N VAL A 118 -28.96 -64.28 -19.44
CA VAL A 118 -27.70 -64.62 -18.78
C VAL A 118 -27.85 -65.81 -17.83
N THR A 119 -29.01 -65.95 -17.18
CA THR A 119 -29.33 -67.13 -16.34
C THR A 119 -29.37 -68.40 -17.19
N GLY A 120 -30.03 -68.37 -18.35
CA GLY A 120 -30.08 -69.50 -19.28
C GLY A 120 -28.71 -69.88 -19.83
N THR A 121 -27.89 -68.88 -20.15
CA THR A 121 -26.50 -69.09 -20.59
C THR A 121 -25.67 -69.77 -19.50
N LEU A 122 -25.80 -69.30 -18.25
CA LEU A 122 -25.11 -69.87 -17.11
C LEU A 122 -25.55 -71.30 -16.82
N ALA A 123 -26.85 -71.56 -16.77
CA ALA A 123 -27.40 -72.91 -16.54
C ALA A 123 -26.91 -73.90 -17.62
N THR A 124 -26.94 -73.49 -18.90
CA THR A 124 -26.42 -74.30 -20.00
C THR A 124 -24.93 -74.61 -19.84
N MET A 125 -24.13 -73.61 -19.45
CA MET A 125 -22.69 -73.78 -19.22
C MET A 125 -22.40 -74.75 -18.07
N VAL A 126 -23.17 -74.67 -16.98
CA VAL A 126 -23.04 -75.54 -15.79
C VAL A 126 -23.36 -77.01 -16.13
N GLU A 127 -24.34 -77.26 -17.00
CA GLU A 127 -24.61 -78.62 -17.46
C GLU A 127 -23.48 -79.16 -18.34
N GLN A 128 -22.90 -78.33 -19.21
CA GLN A 128 -21.84 -78.75 -20.12
C GLN A 128 -20.44 -78.85 -19.51
N ARG A 129 -20.16 -78.09 -18.43
CA ARG A 129 -18.82 -77.98 -17.84
C ARG A 129 -18.84 -78.34 -16.35
N PRO A 130 -17.82 -79.06 -15.83
CA PRO A 130 -17.76 -79.42 -14.42
C PRO A 130 -17.39 -78.24 -13.51
N PHE A 131 -16.75 -77.21 -14.05
CA PHE A 131 -16.32 -76.01 -13.33
C PHE A 131 -16.67 -74.77 -14.17
N VAL A 132 -17.32 -73.76 -13.59
CA VAL A 132 -17.74 -72.53 -14.28
C VAL A 132 -17.42 -71.29 -13.46
N GLY A 133 -16.88 -70.25 -14.10
CA GLY A 133 -16.67 -68.94 -13.48
C GLY A 133 -17.69 -67.89 -13.94
N VAL A 134 -18.24 -67.14 -13.00
CA VAL A 134 -19.15 -66.01 -13.24
C VAL A 134 -18.44 -64.72 -12.89
N PHE A 135 -18.12 -63.91 -13.90
CA PHE A 135 -17.33 -62.69 -13.76
C PHE A 135 -18.17 -61.45 -13.98
N GLY A 136 -17.87 -60.37 -13.27
CA GLY A 136 -18.58 -59.10 -13.45
C GLY A 136 -18.19 -58.06 -12.41
N SER A 137 -18.48 -56.79 -12.68
CA SER A 137 -18.20 -55.70 -11.73
C SER A 137 -18.95 -55.87 -10.41
N SER A 138 -18.51 -55.18 -9.36
CA SER A 138 -19.24 -55.17 -8.09
C SER A 138 -20.65 -54.61 -8.29
N GLY A 139 -21.65 -55.26 -7.71
CA GLY A 139 -23.05 -54.87 -7.87
C GLY A 139 -23.70 -55.14 -9.24
N ALA A 140 -23.02 -55.82 -10.18
CA ALA A 140 -23.62 -56.25 -11.46
C ALA A 140 -24.76 -57.28 -11.32
N GLY A 141 -24.96 -57.82 -10.10
CA GLY A 141 -26.00 -58.80 -9.78
C GLY A 141 -25.52 -60.25 -9.76
N LYS A 142 -24.21 -60.53 -9.65
CA LYS A 142 -23.64 -61.89 -9.63
C LYS A 142 -24.26 -62.78 -8.54
N SER A 143 -24.27 -62.32 -7.29
CA SER A 143 -24.86 -63.07 -6.17
C SER A 143 -26.35 -63.35 -6.38
N SER A 144 -27.12 -62.36 -6.86
CA SER A 144 -28.53 -62.56 -7.23
C SER A 144 -28.70 -63.58 -8.37
N LEU A 145 -27.83 -63.51 -9.38
CA LEU A 145 -27.83 -64.44 -10.51
C LEU A 145 -27.50 -65.87 -10.07
N LEU A 146 -26.54 -66.05 -9.16
CA LEU A 146 -26.17 -67.35 -8.63
C LEU A 146 -27.27 -67.95 -7.75
N GLN A 147 -27.89 -67.15 -6.88
CA GLN A 147 -28.89 -67.64 -5.93
C GLN A 147 -30.30 -67.72 -6.53
N ALA A 148 -30.89 -66.58 -6.89
CA ALA A 148 -32.26 -66.51 -7.42
C ALA A 148 -32.36 -66.96 -8.90
N GLY A 149 -31.25 -66.87 -9.65
CA GLY A 149 -31.18 -67.31 -11.03
C GLY A 149 -30.82 -68.79 -11.18
N LEU A 150 -29.61 -69.18 -10.76
CA LEU A 150 -29.06 -70.51 -11.00
C LEU A 150 -29.52 -71.54 -9.95
N ILE A 151 -29.27 -71.32 -8.66
CA ILE A 151 -29.58 -72.28 -7.60
C ILE A 151 -31.09 -72.56 -7.56
N ALA A 152 -31.93 -71.51 -7.59
CA ALA A 152 -33.38 -71.67 -7.54
C ALA A 152 -33.98 -72.43 -8.74
N ARG A 153 -33.23 -72.58 -9.85
CA ARG A 153 -33.65 -73.27 -11.07
C ARG A 153 -32.93 -74.59 -11.31
N SER A 154 -32.01 -74.98 -10.41
CA SER A 154 -31.25 -76.23 -10.54
C SER A 154 -31.96 -77.37 -9.82
N GLU A 155 -31.98 -78.56 -10.43
CA GLU A 155 -32.44 -79.79 -9.79
C GLU A 155 -31.35 -80.45 -8.92
N ARG A 156 -30.10 -79.97 -9.04
CA ARG A 156 -28.95 -80.44 -8.25
C ARG A 156 -29.03 -79.88 -6.82
N ARG A 157 -28.56 -80.64 -5.84
CA ARG A 157 -28.51 -80.22 -4.44
C ARG A 157 -27.51 -79.07 -4.28
N PRO A 158 -27.94 -77.86 -3.88
CA PRO A 158 -27.05 -76.71 -3.83
C PRO A 158 -26.26 -76.67 -2.52
N ILE A 159 -24.97 -76.37 -2.63
CA ILE A 159 -24.13 -75.92 -1.52
C ILE A 159 -23.68 -74.51 -1.88
N LEU A 160 -23.97 -73.53 -1.03
CA LEU A 160 -23.54 -72.14 -1.23
C LEU A 160 -22.61 -71.75 -0.08
N ILE A 161 -21.40 -71.31 -0.41
CA ILE A 161 -20.47 -70.75 0.59
C ILE A 161 -19.88 -69.43 0.14
N THR A 162 -19.53 -68.62 1.13
CA THR A 162 -18.69 -67.43 1.00
C THR A 162 -17.40 -67.70 1.80
N PRO A 163 -16.21 -67.68 1.18
CA PRO A 163 -14.98 -68.24 1.78
C PRO A 163 -14.51 -67.65 3.12
N GLY A 164 -14.66 -66.33 3.36
CA GLY A 164 -14.24 -65.70 4.61
C GLY A 164 -12.74 -65.88 4.96
N THR A 165 -12.39 -65.81 6.25
CA THR A 165 -11.00 -65.95 6.73
C THR A 165 -10.56 -67.40 6.96
N ASP A 166 -11.49 -68.33 7.18
CA ASP A 166 -11.25 -69.78 7.37
C ASP A 166 -12.15 -70.57 6.40
N PRO A 167 -11.77 -70.68 5.11
CA PRO A 167 -12.61 -71.28 4.09
C PRO A 167 -12.81 -72.79 4.26
N VAL A 168 -11.89 -73.46 4.98
CA VAL A 168 -12.01 -74.89 5.29
C VAL A 168 -13.22 -75.13 6.19
N THR A 169 -13.44 -74.22 7.15
CA THR A 169 -14.55 -74.31 8.10
C THR A 169 -15.88 -73.99 7.45
N GLU A 170 -15.95 -72.91 6.68
CA GLU A 170 -17.17 -72.52 5.95
C GLU A 170 -17.63 -73.65 5.02
N LEU A 171 -16.68 -74.29 4.34
CA LEU A 171 -16.99 -75.45 3.50
C LEU A 171 -17.38 -76.69 4.33
N ALA A 172 -16.72 -76.94 5.46
CA ALA A 172 -17.05 -78.05 6.34
C ALA A 172 -18.48 -77.96 6.87
N VAL A 173 -18.91 -76.77 7.31
CA VAL A 173 -20.28 -76.52 7.78
C VAL A 173 -21.29 -76.78 6.66
N ALA A 174 -21.06 -76.22 5.47
CA ALA A 174 -22.01 -76.36 4.37
C ALA A 174 -22.10 -77.81 3.82
N VAL A 175 -21.00 -78.56 3.85
CA VAL A 175 -20.99 -79.99 3.48
C VAL A 175 -21.60 -80.86 4.59
N ALA A 176 -21.38 -80.52 5.85
CA ALA A 176 -21.98 -81.19 7.01
C ALA A 176 -23.50 -81.09 7.01
N ASP A 177 -24.05 -79.90 6.71
CA ASP A 177 -25.49 -79.67 6.58
C ASP A 177 -26.12 -80.55 5.47
N LEU A 178 -25.39 -80.77 4.37
CA LEU A 178 -25.85 -81.64 3.29
C LEU A 178 -25.85 -83.13 3.68
N ALA A 179 -24.84 -83.56 4.45
CA ALA A 179 -24.64 -84.95 4.85
C ALA A 179 -25.38 -85.34 6.15
N GLY A 180 -25.84 -84.36 6.93
CA GLY A 180 -26.42 -84.58 8.27
C GLY A 180 -25.38 -85.01 9.30
N GLU A 181 -24.13 -84.56 9.15
CA GLU A 181 -22.99 -84.93 10.02
C GLU A 181 -22.52 -83.74 10.89
N PRO A 182 -21.76 -83.96 11.98
CA PRO A 182 -21.13 -82.88 12.73
C PRO A 182 -20.03 -82.15 11.93
N ALA A 183 -20.08 -80.82 11.89
CA ALA A 183 -19.14 -80.00 11.13
C ALA A 183 -17.67 -80.14 11.55
N ASP A 184 -17.39 -80.48 12.81
CA ASP A 184 -16.04 -80.71 13.33
C ASP A 184 -15.40 -82.01 12.81
N LEU A 185 -16.23 -83.02 12.51
CA LEU A 185 -15.81 -84.26 11.88
C LEU A 185 -15.50 -84.02 10.40
N VAL A 186 -16.40 -83.32 9.69
CA VAL A 186 -16.19 -82.96 8.28
C VAL A 186 -14.96 -82.07 8.11
N ARG A 187 -14.73 -81.10 9.02
CA ARG A 187 -13.54 -80.23 8.99
C ARG A 187 -12.25 -81.02 9.11
N ARG A 188 -12.20 -82.02 10.02
CA ARG A 188 -11.01 -82.87 10.20
C ARG A 188 -10.68 -83.64 8.94
N ASP A 189 -11.68 -84.25 8.30
CA ASP A 189 -11.45 -85.01 7.06
C ASP A 189 -11.05 -84.11 5.89
N LEU A 190 -11.63 -82.91 5.78
CA LEU A 190 -11.25 -81.94 4.76
C LEU A 190 -9.79 -81.48 4.92
N ALA A 191 -9.25 -81.52 6.13
CA ALA A 191 -7.84 -81.20 6.40
C ALA A 191 -6.86 -82.30 5.94
N ASP A 192 -7.32 -83.53 5.71
CA ASP A 192 -6.45 -84.66 5.31
C ASP A 192 -5.92 -84.56 3.87
N GLY A 193 -6.54 -83.74 3.02
CA GLY A 193 -6.00 -83.44 1.69
C GLY A 193 -7.03 -82.88 0.71
N THR A 194 -6.55 -82.42 -0.45
CA THR A 194 -7.38 -81.74 -1.46
C THR A 194 -8.36 -82.67 -2.19
N GLY A 195 -8.22 -83.99 -2.04
CA GLY A 195 -9.17 -84.99 -2.55
C GLY A 195 -10.37 -85.23 -1.63
N ALA A 196 -10.27 -84.87 -0.35
CA ALA A 196 -11.26 -85.21 0.67
C ALA A 196 -12.64 -84.61 0.37
N LEU A 197 -12.68 -83.39 -0.21
CA LEU A 197 -13.92 -82.76 -0.65
C LEU A 197 -14.64 -83.59 -1.71
N ARG A 198 -13.91 -84.09 -2.71
CA ARG A 198 -14.48 -84.95 -3.77
C ARG A 198 -15.07 -86.22 -3.17
N ASP A 199 -14.33 -86.89 -2.30
CA ASP A 199 -14.76 -88.15 -1.70
C ASP A 199 -15.98 -87.97 -0.81
N ARG A 200 -16.05 -86.86 -0.06
CA ARG A 200 -17.19 -86.49 0.78
C ARG A 200 -18.43 -86.18 -0.06
N LEU A 201 -18.29 -85.37 -1.12
CA LEU A 201 -19.40 -85.05 -2.02
C LEU A 201 -19.87 -86.27 -2.83
N ALA A 202 -18.98 -87.21 -3.16
CA ALA A 202 -19.35 -88.46 -3.83
C ALA A 202 -20.14 -89.44 -2.94
N ARG A 203 -19.96 -89.37 -1.62
CA ARG A 203 -20.75 -90.14 -0.64
C ARG A 203 -22.13 -89.54 -0.36
N ALA A 204 -22.30 -88.24 -0.62
CA ALA A 204 -23.60 -87.61 -0.55
C ALA A 204 -24.49 -88.13 -1.70
N SER A 205 -25.71 -88.56 -1.40
CA SER A 205 -26.62 -89.09 -2.42
C SER A 205 -27.16 -87.98 -3.33
N GLY A 206 -26.87 -88.07 -4.63
CA GLY A 206 -27.41 -87.19 -5.67
C GLY A 206 -26.37 -86.31 -6.35
N GLU A 207 -26.81 -85.54 -7.33
CA GLU A 207 -25.96 -84.58 -8.04
C GLU A 207 -25.85 -83.25 -7.26
N VAL A 208 -24.64 -82.76 -7.07
CA VAL A 208 -24.35 -81.55 -6.26
C VAL A 208 -24.02 -80.35 -7.16
N LEU A 209 -24.51 -79.17 -6.77
CA LEU A 209 -24.11 -77.87 -7.30
C LEU A 209 -23.41 -77.07 -6.19
N LEU A 210 -22.09 -76.98 -6.25
CA LEU A 210 -21.27 -76.23 -5.30
C LEU A 210 -21.01 -74.82 -5.84
N VAL A 211 -21.60 -73.82 -5.20
CA VAL A 211 -21.47 -72.41 -5.54
C VAL A 211 -20.61 -71.70 -4.50
N ILE A 212 -19.52 -71.09 -4.97
CA ILE A 212 -18.65 -70.24 -4.16
C ILE A 212 -18.90 -68.80 -4.58
N ASP A 213 -19.73 -68.09 -3.82
CA ASP A 213 -20.00 -66.68 -4.09
C ASP A 213 -18.93 -65.81 -3.41
N GLN A 214 -18.65 -64.64 -3.99
CA GLN A 214 -17.57 -63.75 -3.56
C GLN A 214 -16.21 -64.46 -3.46
N PHE A 215 -15.86 -65.26 -4.47
CA PHE A 215 -14.60 -66.00 -4.51
C PHE A 215 -13.36 -65.10 -4.43
N GLU A 216 -13.48 -63.80 -4.72
CA GLU A 216 -12.39 -62.84 -4.47
C GLU A 216 -11.89 -62.83 -3.02
N GLU A 217 -12.71 -63.21 -2.04
CA GLU A 217 -12.31 -63.31 -0.62
C GLU A 217 -11.15 -64.28 -0.40
N VAL A 218 -11.02 -65.29 -1.26
CA VAL A 218 -9.89 -66.22 -1.25
C VAL A 218 -8.56 -65.52 -1.50
N PHE A 219 -8.57 -64.42 -2.25
CA PHE A 219 -7.37 -63.65 -2.55
C PHE A 219 -7.10 -62.53 -1.55
N THR A 220 -8.12 -62.09 -0.81
CA THR A 220 -8.04 -60.92 0.08
C THR A 220 -8.04 -61.26 1.57
N LEU A 221 -8.75 -62.31 1.99
CA LEU A 221 -8.98 -62.67 3.40
C LEU A 221 -8.27 -63.95 3.81
N CYS A 222 -8.14 -64.93 2.91
CA CYS A 222 -7.53 -66.22 3.23
C CYS A 222 -5.99 -66.17 3.23
N GLY A 223 -5.37 -66.93 4.14
CA GLY A 223 -3.95 -67.21 4.10
C GLY A 223 -3.54 -68.01 2.86
N GLU A 224 -2.25 -67.97 2.50
CA GLU A 224 -1.76 -68.61 1.27
C GLU A 224 -2.00 -70.13 1.22
N ALA A 225 -1.82 -70.81 2.36
CA ALA A 225 -2.05 -72.25 2.47
C ALA A 225 -3.53 -72.61 2.25
N ASP A 226 -4.44 -71.93 2.93
CA ASP A 226 -5.89 -72.18 2.84
C ASP A 226 -6.44 -71.84 1.45
N ARG A 227 -5.93 -70.77 0.82
CA ARG A 227 -6.24 -70.41 -0.57
C ARG A 227 -5.86 -71.53 -1.54
N LEU A 228 -4.62 -72.02 -1.45
CA LEU A 228 -4.14 -73.08 -2.35
C LEU A 228 -4.92 -74.38 -2.11
N TRP A 229 -5.20 -74.71 -0.85
CA TRP A 229 -6.01 -75.86 -0.50
C TRP A 229 -7.42 -75.75 -1.09
N LEU A 230 -8.10 -74.61 -0.95
CA LEU A 230 -9.46 -74.43 -1.45
C LEU A 230 -9.50 -74.52 -2.98
N ILE A 231 -8.60 -73.83 -3.69
CA ILE A 231 -8.52 -73.88 -5.15
C ILE A 231 -8.36 -75.32 -5.65
N ARG A 232 -7.41 -76.06 -5.06
CA ARG A 232 -7.16 -77.45 -5.44
C ARG A 232 -8.31 -78.37 -5.08
N SER A 233 -8.97 -78.16 -3.95
CA SER A 233 -10.11 -78.96 -3.51
C SER A 233 -11.33 -78.75 -4.42
N LEU A 234 -11.62 -77.50 -4.79
CA LEU A 234 -12.73 -77.17 -5.69
C LEU A 234 -12.52 -77.72 -7.10
N THR A 235 -11.30 -77.53 -7.64
CA THR A 235 -10.95 -78.06 -8.97
C THR A 235 -10.89 -79.58 -8.98
N ALA A 236 -10.47 -80.21 -7.88
CA ALA A 236 -10.53 -81.66 -7.72
C ALA A 236 -11.98 -82.15 -7.63
N ALA A 237 -12.85 -81.51 -6.84
CA ALA A 237 -14.24 -81.94 -6.67
C ALA A 237 -15.09 -81.81 -7.95
N ALA A 238 -14.73 -80.92 -8.87
CA ALA A 238 -15.47 -80.69 -10.11
C ALA A 238 -15.49 -81.93 -11.04
N GLY A 239 -16.69 -82.41 -11.36
CA GLY A 239 -16.92 -83.59 -12.19
C GLY A 239 -18.38 -83.79 -12.59
N PRO A 240 -18.77 -84.97 -13.13
CA PRO A 240 -20.17 -85.24 -13.52
C PRO A 240 -21.15 -85.18 -12.34
N GLY A 241 -20.77 -85.72 -11.18
CA GLY A 241 -21.59 -85.73 -9.97
C GLY A 241 -21.57 -84.41 -9.17
N THR A 242 -20.62 -83.52 -9.43
CA THR A 242 -20.48 -82.24 -8.70
C THR A 242 -20.10 -81.13 -9.67
N LYS A 243 -21.00 -80.17 -9.86
CA LYS A 243 -20.75 -78.96 -10.63
C LYS A 243 -20.28 -77.85 -9.72
N VAL A 244 -19.16 -77.22 -10.03
CA VAL A 244 -18.60 -76.13 -9.23
C VAL A 244 -18.76 -74.81 -9.97
N VAL A 245 -19.31 -73.80 -9.29
CA VAL A 245 -19.49 -72.45 -9.85
C VAL A 245 -18.85 -71.43 -8.92
N ILE A 246 -17.95 -70.60 -9.44
CA ILE A 246 -17.35 -69.50 -8.67
C ILE A 246 -17.86 -68.15 -9.15
N GLY A 247 -18.36 -67.33 -8.23
CA GLY A 247 -18.70 -65.93 -8.47
C GLY A 247 -17.52 -65.04 -8.15
N VAL A 248 -16.94 -64.38 -9.16
CA VAL A 248 -15.73 -63.56 -9.00
C VAL A 248 -15.94 -62.15 -9.52
N ARG A 249 -15.44 -61.16 -8.81
CA ARG A 249 -15.31 -59.81 -9.36
C ARG A 249 -14.37 -59.79 -10.58
N ALA A 250 -14.75 -59.05 -11.63
CA ALA A 250 -13.97 -58.95 -12.87
C ALA A 250 -12.52 -58.48 -12.64
N ASP A 251 -12.29 -57.58 -11.70
CA ASP A 251 -10.95 -57.07 -11.36
C ASP A 251 -10.03 -58.15 -10.75
N PHE A 252 -10.62 -59.25 -10.23
CA PHE A 252 -9.91 -60.39 -9.65
C PHE A 252 -9.66 -61.53 -10.66
N TYR A 253 -10.06 -61.35 -11.93
CA TYR A 253 -9.77 -62.31 -12.99
C TYR A 253 -8.26 -62.58 -13.15
N GLY A 254 -7.45 -61.52 -13.06
CA GLY A 254 -5.99 -61.63 -13.12
C GLY A 254 -5.38 -62.41 -11.94
N HIS A 255 -6.06 -62.48 -10.80
CA HIS A 255 -5.64 -63.32 -9.67
C HIS A 255 -5.92 -64.80 -9.96
N CYS A 256 -7.06 -65.12 -10.57
CA CYS A 256 -7.35 -66.48 -11.04
C CYS A 256 -6.30 -66.96 -12.06
N ALA A 257 -5.83 -66.07 -12.94
CA ALA A 257 -4.82 -66.38 -13.94
C ALA A 257 -3.44 -66.76 -13.38
N ARG A 258 -3.18 -66.50 -12.08
CA ARG A 258 -1.93 -66.87 -11.40
C ARG A 258 -1.93 -68.31 -10.88
N HIS A 259 -3.07 -68.99 -10.94
CA HIS A 259 -3.23 -70.37 -10.47
C HIS A 259 -3.47 -71.30 -11.67
N PRO A 260 -2.50 -72.15 -12.04
CA PRO A 260 -2.61 -73.05 -13.20
C PRO A 260 -3.86 -73.95 -13.17
N GLU A 261 -4.28 -74.37 -11.97
CA GLU A 261 -5.47 -75.20 -11.75
C GLU A 261 -6.75 -74.44 -12.17
N LEU A 262 -6.88 -73.16 -11.81
CA LEU A 262 -8.01 -72.31 -12.20
C LEU A 262 -7.98 -71.95 -13.68
N VAL A 263 -6.80 -71.67 -14.25
CA VAL A 263 -6.66 -71.39 -15.68
C VAL A 263 -7.18 -72.56 -16.51
N THR A 264 -6.82 -73.78 -16.12
CA THR A 264 -7.27 -75.00 -16.78
C THR A 264 -8.78 -75.19 -16.63
N ALA A 265 -9.31 -75.05 -15.40
CA ALA A 265 -10.73 -75.25 -15.10
C ALA A 265 -11.65 -74.19 -15.74
N LEU A 266 -11.19 -72.94 -15.85
CA LEU A 266 -11.96 -71.83 -16.41
C LEU A 266 -11.83 -71.69 -17.93
N HIS A 267 -11.00 -72.49 -18.60
CA HIS A 267 -10.84 -72.39 -20.04
C HIS A 267 -12.14 -72.72 -20.77
N ARG A 268 -12.72 -71.71 -21.47
CA ARG A 268 -14.03 -71.78 -22.15
C ARG A 268 -15.22 -72.11 -21.22
N ALA A 269 -15.10 -71.86 -19.92
CA ALA A 269 -16.14 -72.11 -18.92
C ALA A 269 -16.42 -70.85 -18.09
N GLN A 270 -16.66 -69.73 -18.77
CA GLN A 270 -16.81 -68.41 -18.12
C GLN A 270 -18.05 -67.69 -18.65
N VAL A 271 -18.79 -67.05 -17.75
CA VAL A 271 -19.94 -66.18 -18.07
C VAL A 271 -19.66 -64.78 -17.55
N LEU A 272 -19.76 -63.78 -18.42
CA LEU A 272 -19.58 -62.38 -18.06
C LEU A 272 -20.93 -61.71 -17.80
N VAL A 273 -21.11 -61.17 -16.60
CA VAL A 273 -22.28 -60.41 -16.17
C VAL A 273 -22.01 -58.92 -16.36
N GLY A 274 -22.56 -58.39 -17.44
CA GLY A 274 -22.54 -56.96 -17.75
C GLY A 274 -23.63 -56.15 -17.03
N PRO A 275 -23.63 -54.82 -17.20
CA PRO A 275 -24.75 -53.98 -16.78
C PRO A 275 -26.07 -54.45 -17.43
N MET A 276 -27.21 -54.14 -16.79
CA MET A 276 -28.52 -54.43 -17.38
C MET A 276 -28.75 -53.53 -18.59
N SER A 277 -29.33 -54.10 -19.66
CA SER A 277 -29.92 -53.26 -20.71
C SER A 277 -31.13 -52.50 -20.16
N THR A 278 -31.55 -51.44 -20.86
CA THR A 278 -32.76 -50.69 -20.50
C THR A 278 -34.00 -51.59 -20.42
N GLU A 279 -34.09 -52.59 -21.29
CA GLU A 279 -35.21 -53.53 -21.33
C GLU A 279 -35.14 -54.52 -20.17
N GLU A 280 -33.98 -55.11 -19.94
CA GLU A 280 -33.72 -55.97 -18.78
C GLU A 280 -34.08 -55.25 -17.46
N PHE A 281 -33.63 -53.99 -17.31
CA PHE A 281 -33.90 -53.19 -16.13
C PHE A 281 -35.38 -52.83 -15.99
N ARG A 282 -36.07 -52.49 -17.09
CA ARG A 282 -37.53 -52.25 -17.10
C ARG A 282 -38.26 -53.48 -16.58
N THR A 283 -37.99 -54.65 -17.14
CA THR A 283 -38.60 -55.92 -16.71
C THR A 283 -38.32 -56.20 -15.23
N ALA A 284 -37.08 -55.97 -14.78
CA ALA A 284 -36.68 -56.17 -13.39
C ALA A 284 -37.43 -55.27 -12.38
N ILE A 285 -37.95 -54.11 -12.80
CA ILE A 285 -38.73 -53.23 -11.94
C ILE A 285 -40.24 -53.37 -12.14
N THR A 286 -40.74 -53.70 -13.32
CA THR A 286 -42.19 -53.78 -13.56
C THR A 286 -42.78 -55.13 -13.16
N GLU A 287 -42.13 -56.24 -13.51
CA GLU A 287 -42.66 -57.59 -13.28
C GLU A 287 -42.88 -57.96 -11.80
N PRO A 288 -41.96 -57.64 -10.86
CA PRO A 288 -42.20 -57.94 -9.45
C PRO A 288 -43.44 -57.23 -8.90
N ALA A 289 -43.68 -55.98 -9.31
CA ALA A 289 -44.87 -55.23 -8.91
C ALA A 289 -46.14 -55.83 -9.50
N THR A 290 -46.14 -56.16 -10.80
CA THR A 290 -47.28 -56.81 -11.46
C THR A 290 -47.67 -58.10 -10.74
N ARG A 291 -46.69 -58.95 -10.38
CA ARG A 291 -46.94 -60.18 -9.61
C ARG A 291 -47.45 -59.94 -8.19
N ALA A 292 -47.06 -58.84 -7.56
CA ALA A 292 -47.59 -58.41 -6.27
C ALA A 292 -48.96 -57.69 -6.37
N GLY A 293 -49.58 -57.67 -7.56
CA GLY A 293 -50.88 -57.04 -7.82
C GLY A 293 -50.83 -55.52 -7.96
N ALA A 294 -49.65 -54.95 -8.22
CA ALA A 294 -49.42 -53.52 -8.27
C ALA A 294 -48.92 -53.03 -9.63
N THR A 295 -49.14 -51.75 -9.92
CA THR A 295 -48.70 -51.13 -11.17
C THR A 295 -47.80 -49.93 -10.91
N LEU A 296 -46.75 -49.80 -11.71
CA LEU A 296 -45.90 -48.61 -11.72
C LEU A 296 -46.43 -47.64 -12.76
N GLU A 297 -46.53 -46.36 -12.39
CA GLU A 297 -46.85 -45.30 -13.33
C GLU A 297 -45.77 -45.22 -14.42
N THR A 298 -46.17 -45.01 -15.68
CA THR A 298 -45.23 -44.91 -16.82
C THR A 298 -44.20 -43.80 -16.60
N ALA A 299 -44.60 -42.68 -16.00
CA ALA A 299 -43.70 -41.58 -15.65
C ALA A 299 -42.66 -41.99 -14.59
N LEU A 300 -43.02 -42.85 -13.62
CA LEU A 300 -42.09 -43.40 -12.63
C LEU A 300 -41.08 -44.34 -13.28
N VAL A 301 -41.52 -45.23 -14.18
CA VAL A 301 -40.62 -46.13 -14.92
C VAL A 301 -39.62 -45.34 -15.77
N ALA A 302 -40.09 -44.32 -16.49
CA ALA A 302 -39.22 -43.46 -17.29
C ALA A 302 -38.21 -42.70 -16.41
N ARG A 303 -38.65 -42.19 -15.25
CA ARG A 303 -37.77 -41.52 -14.29
C ARG A 303 -36.69 -42.44 -13.75
N LEU A 304 -37.04 -43.66 -13.32
CA LEU A 304 -36.08 -44.64 -12.79
C LEU A 304 -35.06 -45.08 -13.83
N ILE A 305 -35.48 -45.27 -15.08
CA ILE A 305 -34.57 -45.58 -16.18
C ILE A 305 -33.60 -44.41 -16.40
N SER A 306 -34.08 -43.17 -16.37
CA SER A 306 -33.24 -41.98 -16.53
C SER A 306 -32.27 -41.78 -15.36
N ASP A 307 -32.70 -42.02 -14.12
CA ASP A 307 -31.88 -41.80 -12.91
C ASP A 307 -30.68 -42.77 -12.85
N VAL A 308 -30.78 -43.89 -13.56
CA VAL A 308 -29.89 -45.05 -13.41
C VAL A 308 -29.15 -45.40 -14.71
N ALA A 309 -29.51 -44.79 -15.84
CA ALA A 309 -28.88 -45.00 -17.14
C ALA A 309 -27.35 -44.81 -17.07
N GLY A 310 -26.60 -45.81 -17.53
CA GLY A 310 -25.13 -45.79 -17.57
C GLY A 310 -24.43 -46.03 -16.21
N GLN A 311 -25.17 -46.25 -15.12
CA GLN A 311 -24.58 -46.46 -13.79
C GLN A 311 -24.38 -47.96 -13.48
N PRO A 312 -23.18 -48.39 -13.05
CA PRO A 312 -22.99 -49.73 -12.51
C PRO A 312 -23.79 -49.91 -11.20
N ALA A 313 -24.26 -51.13 -10.94
CA ALA A 313 -25.04 -51.47 -9.73
C ALA A 313 -26.39 -50.72 -9.57
N ALA A 314 -27.00 -50.41 -10.70
CA ALA A 314 -28.34 -49.84 -10.90
C ALA A 314 -29.49 -50.46 -10.07
N LEU A 315 -29.63 -51.79 -10.16
CA LEU A 315 -30.83 -52.50 -9.71
C LEU A 315 -31.06 -52.45 -8.19
N PRO A 316 -30.04 -52.62 -7.32
CA PRO A 316 -30.27 -52.55 -5.87
C PRO A 316 -30.73 -51.16 -5.38
N LEU A 317 -30.25 -50.07 -6.00
CA LEU A 317 -30.70 -48.72 -5.66
C LEU A 317 -32.17 -48.50 -6.06
N ALA A 318 -32.52 -48.91 -7.28
CA ALA A 318 -33.90 -48.84 -7.76
C ALA A 318 -34.82 -49.72 -6.92
N SER A 319 -34.41 -50.96 -6.61
CA SER A 319 -35.11 -51.88 -5.72
C SER A 319 -35.35 -51.28 -4.33
N HIS A 320 -34.38 -50.57 -3.76
CA HIS A 320 -34.54 -49.88 -2.47
C HIS A 320 -35.52 -48.71 -2.55
N ALA A 321 -35.37 -47.83 -3.55
CA ALA A 321 -36.26 -46.68 -3.70
C ALA A 321 -37.71 -47.14 -3.97
N LEU A 322 -37.89 -48.20 -4.76
CA LEU A 322 -39.17 -48.84 -5.01
C LEU A 322 -39.73 -49.54 -3.77
N ALA A 323 -38.91 -50.21 -2.95
CA ALA A 323 -39.36 -50.80 -1.69
C ALA A 323 -39.84 -49.75 -0.66
N GLU A 324 -39.22 -48.57 -0.62
CA GLU A 324 -39.67 -47.44 0.22
C GLU A 324 -40.95 -46.80 -0.34
N THR A 325 -41.02 -46.62 -1.66
CA THR A 325 -42.23 -46.15 -2.35
C THR A 325 -43.39 -47.11 -2.10
N TRP A 326 -43.13 -48.42 -2.12
CA TRP A 326 -44.10 -49.47 -1.81
C TRP A 326 -44.64 -49.38 -0.39
N ARG A 327 -43.76 -49.16 0.60
CA ARG A 327 -44.14 -49.07 2.01
C ARG A 327 -45.02 -47.85 2.34
N ARG A 328 -44.91 -46.78 1.56
CA ARG A 328 -45.59 -45.50 1.82
C ARG A 328 -46.72 -45.21 0.82
N ARG A 329 -46.97 -46.13 -0.12
CA ARG A 329 -48.01 -45.98 -1.14
C ARG A 329 -49.41 -45.91 -0.54
N ARG A 330 -50.33 -45.28 -1.28
CA ARG A 330 -51.77 -45.32 -1.02
C ARG A 330 -52.43 -46.07 -2.17
N GLY A 331 -52.92 -47.28 -1.93
CA GLY A 331 -53.51 -48.17 -2.95
C GLY A 331 -52.49 -49.11 -3.62
N MET A 332 -52.80 -49.58 -4.83
CA MET A 332 -51.97 -50.56 -5.58
C MET A 332 -51.17 -49.95 -6.73
N VAL A 333 -51.17 -48.61 -6.87
CA VAL A 333 -50.37 -47.90 -7.88
C VAL A 333 -49.18 -47.22 -7.20
N MET A 334 -47.98 -47.45 -7.73
CA MET A 334 -46.76 -46.73 -7.35
C MET A 334 -46.57 -45.55 -8.30
N THR A 335 -46.76 -44.34 -7.78
CA THR A 335 -46.75 -43.10 -8.57
C THR A 335 -45.40 -42.41 -8.54
N LEU A 336 -45.12 -41.58 -9.55
CA LEU A 336 -43.93 -40.74 -9.58
C LEU A 336 -43.92 -39.78 -8.38
N ALA A 337 -45.07 -39.16 -8.08
CA ALA A 337 -45.21 -38.29 -6.91
C ALA A 337 -44.90 -39.02 -5.59
N GLY A 338 -45.32 -40.28 -5.44
CA GLY A 338 -45.00 -41.08 -4.26
C GLY A 338 -43.52 -41.44 -4.16
N TYR A 339 -42.84 -41.64 -5.29
CA TYR A 339 -41.39 -41.83 -5.34
C TYR A 339 -40.63 -40.54 -4.99
N GLU A 340 -41.07 -39.39 -5.50
CA GLU A 340 -40.50 -38.07 -5.21
C GLU A 340 -40.74 -37.62 -3.76
N ASP A 341 -41.93 -37.88 -3.20
CA ASP A 341 -42.26 -37.60 -1.78
C ASP A 341 -41.39 -38.40 -0.81
N VAL A 342 -40.94 -39.58 -1.23
CA VAL A 342 -40.00 -40.44 -0.50
C VAL A 342 -38.54 -39.98 -0.71
N GLY A 343 -38.34 -38.99 -1.58
CA GLY A 343 -37.07 -38.36 -1.90
C GLY A 343 -36.25 -39.11 -2.95
N GLY A 344 -36.87 -40.02 -3.69
CA GLY A 344 -36.26 -40.79 -4.77
C GLY A 344 -35.01 -41.59 -4.37
N ILE A 345 -34.17 -41.90 -5.35
CA ILE A 345 -32.88 -42.59 -5.11
C ILE A 345 -31.92 -41.72 -4.28
N GLU A 346 -31.97 -40.39 -4.40
CA GLU A 346 -31.08 -39.48 -3.67
C GLU A 346 -31.31 -39.54 -2.15
N HIS A 347 -32.56 -39.49 -1.68
CA HIS A 347 -32.86 -39.57 -0.24
C HIS A 347 -32.57 -40.95 0.36
N ALA A 348 -32.70 -42.02 -0.42
CA ALA A 348 -32.28 -43.37 -0.02
C ALA A 348 -30.76 -43.46 0.20
N LEU A 349 -29.97 -42.90 -0.71
CA LEU A 349 -28.52 -42.81 -0.59
C LEU A 349 -28.10 -41.95 0.61
N ALA A 350 -28.72 -40.78 0.78
CA ALA A 350 -28.46 -39.87 1.89
C ALA A 350 -28.68 -40.54 3.26
N ARG A 351 -29.79 -41.27 3.40
CA ARG A 351 -30.14 -41.98 4.63
C ARG A 351 -29.21 -43.16 4.91
N THR A 352 -28.81 -43.90 3.88
CA THR A 352 -27.83 -45.00 4.01
C THR A 352 -26.47 -44.46 4.44
N ALA A 353 -26.01 -43.36 3.83
CA ALA A 353 -24.77 -42.69 4.18
C ALA A 353 -24.81 -42.14 5.61
N GLU A 354 -25.89 -41.46 6.01
CA GLU A 354 -26.01 -40.89 7.36
C GLU A 354 -26.15 -41.97 8.43
N HIS A 355 -26.93 -43.02 8.18
CA HIS A 355 -27.06 -44.15 9.10
C HIS A 355 -25.73 -44.87 9.30
N THR A 356 -25.00 -45.13 8.21
CA THR A 356 -23.67 -45.76 8.28
C THR A 356 -22.71 -44.88 9.07
N PHE A 357 -22.66 -43.58 8.78
CA PHE A 357 -21.83 -42.61 9.47
C PHE A 357 -22.16 -42.49 10.97
N ALA A 358 -23.45 -42.51 11.33
CA ALA A 358 -23.90 -42.43 12.72
C ALA A 358 -23.43 -43.64 13.55
N GLN A 359 -23.25 -44.81 12.93
CA GLN A 359 -22.80 -46.04 13.59
C GLN A 359 -21.27 -46.21 13.65
N LEU A 360 -20.50 -45.23 13.17
CA LEU A 360 -19.03 -45.22 13.27
C LEU A 360 -18.58 -44.71 14.65
N THR A 361 -17.40 -45.18 15.09
CA THR A 361 -16.68 -44.62 16.25
C THR A 361 -16.18 -43.21 15.92
N ASP A 362 -15.75 -42.44 16.92
CA ASP A 362 -15.28 -41.07 16.66
C ASP A 362 -13.98 -41.05 15.83
N ASP A 363 -13.08 -42.02 16.02
CA ASP A 363 -11.88 -42.18 15.17
C ASP A 363 -12.24 -42.53 13.72
N ASP A 364 -13.19 -43.45 13.52
CA ASP A 364 -13.67 -43.84 12.19
C ASP A 364 -14.40 -42.68 11.48
N ARG A 365 -15.15 -41.85 12.23
CA ARG A 365 -15.81 -40.65 11.70
C ARG A 365 -14.80 -39.63 11.22
N GLU A 366 -13.72 -39.41 11.95
CA GLU A 366 -12.66 -38.50 11.53
C GLU A 366 -11.91 -39.04 10.30
N ALA A 367 -11.61 -40.34 10.27
CA ALA A 367 -11.04 -40.98 9.08
C ALA A 367 -11.94 -40.78 7.84
N VAL A 368 -13.25 -40.99 7.98
CA VAL A 368 -14.24 -40.75 6.92
C VAL A 368 -14.28 -39.29 6.48
N ARG A 369 -14.21 -38.33 7.43
CA ARG A 369 -14.17 -36.89 7.15
C ARG A 369 -12.93 -36.49 6.35
N LEU A 370 -11.80 -37.15 6.57
CA LEU A 370 -10.55 -36.91 5.84
C LEU A 370 -10.51 -37.59 4.48
N VAL A 371 -11.12 -38.77 4.35
CA VAL A 371 -11.05 -39.63 3.15
C VAL A 371 -12.06 -39.22 2.09
N PHE A 372 -13.32 -38.98 2.44
CA PHE A 372 -14.36 -38.70 1.44
C PHE A 372 -14.06 -37.49 0.56
N PRO A 373 -13.57 -36.35 1.09
CA PRO A 373 -13.17 -35.23 0.26
C PRO A 373 -12.00 -35.51 -0.68
N ARG A 374 -11.13 -36.50 -0.37
CA ARG A 374 -10.04 -36.94 -1.26
C ARG A 374 -10.57 -37.70 -2.49
N LEU A 375 -11.75 -38.30 -2.40
CA LEU A 375 -12.41 -39.05 -3.48
C LEU A 375 -13.22 -38.18 -4.45
N VAL A 376 -13.09 -36.84 -4.37
CA VAL A 376 -13.87 -35.88 -5.16
C VAL A 376 -12.93 -34.94 -5.90
N VAL A 377 -13.25 -34.63 -7.16
CA VAL A 377 -12.70 -33.50 -7.90
C VAL A 377 -13.74 -32.38 -7.87
N LEU A 378 -13.36 -31.22 -7.34
CA LEU A 378 -14.20 -30.03 -7.35
C LEU A 378 -14.19 -29.44 -8.77
N GLY A 379 -15.38 -29.21 -9.34
CA GLY A 379 -15.50 -28.61 -10.67
C GLY A 379 -15.43 -27.08 -10.64
N ASP A 380 -14.84 -26.48 -11.68
CA ASP A 380 -14.81 -25.02 -11.92
C ASP A 380 -16.13 -24.53 -12.52
N GLY A 381 -17.23 -24.69 -11.77
CA GLY A 381 -18.59 -24.33 -12.21
C GLY A 381 -19.34 -25.45 -12.93
N THR A 382 -18.66 -26.56 -13.26
CA THR A 382 -19.30 -27.86 -13.52
C THR A 382 -19.49 -28.61 -12.18
N GLY A 383 -20.48 -29.49 -12.09
CA GLY A 383 -20.77 -30.20 -10.83
C GLY A 383 -19.58 -31.02 -10.30
N ASP A 384 -19.51 -31.21 -8.99
CA ASP A 384 -18.47 -32.02 -8.34
C ASP A 384 -18.51 -33.47 -8.86
N THR A 385 -17.34 -34.05 -9.20
CA THR A 385 -17.22 -35.39 -9.79
C THR A 385 -16.39 -36.32 -8.90
N LYS A 386 -16.53 -37.64 -9.07
CA LYS A 386 -15.75 -38.61 -8.29
C LYS A 386 -14.33 -38.77 -8.85
N ARG A 387 -13.38 -39.05 -7.96
CA ARG A 387 -11.98 -39.35 -8.27
C ARG A 387 -11.61 -40.76 -7.81
N ARG A 388 -10.70 -41.39 -8.55
CA ARG A 388 -9.98 -42.60 -8.11
C ARG A 388 -8.72 -42.21 -7.34
N VAL A 389 -8.58 -42.69 -6.11
CA VAL A 389 -7.40 -42.47 -5.27
C VAL A 389 -6.76 -43.82 -4.93
N ARG A 390 -5.44 -43.88 -4.82
CA ARG A 390 -4.77 -45.12 -4.44
C ARG A 390 -5.11 -45.49 -3.00
N ARG A 391 -5.32 -46.78 -2.73
CA ARG A 391 -5.65 -47.28 -1.39
C ARG A 391 -4.60 -46.88 -0.35
N THR A 392 -3.32 -46.94 -0.72
CA THR A 392 -2.16 -46.55 0.13
C THR A 392 -2.12 -45.08 0.51
N ASP A 393 -2.84 -44.22 -0.22
CA ASP A 393 -2.78 -42.76 -0.07
C ASP A 393 -3.93 -42.24 0.83
N LEU A 394 -4.76 -43.16 1.35
CA LEU A 394 -5.92 -42.87 2.21
C LEU A 394 -5.62 -43.22 3.67
N PRO A 395 -5.82 -42.29 4.62
CA PRO A 395 -5.60 -42.54 6.05
C PRO A 395 -6.80 -43.28 6.66
N ILE A 396 -7.06 -44.51 6.22
CA ILE A 396 -8.22 -45.30 6.62
C ILE A 396 -7.86 -46.78 6.75
N ALA A 397 -8.35 -47.42 7.81
CA ALA A 397 -8.17 -48.85 8.01
C ALA A 397 -8.92 -49.65 6.94
N ASP A 398 -8.35 -50.77 6.52
CA ASP A 398 -8.93 -51.65 5.52
C ASP A 398 -10.32 -52.19 5.96
N THR A 399 -10.47 -52.49 7.25
CA THR A 399 -11.74 -52.91 7.85
C THR A 399 -12.85 -51.85 7.74
N LEU A 400 -12.49 -50.56 7.87
CA LEU A 400 -13.44 -49.45 7.70
C LEU A 400 -13.78 -49.23 6.22
N LEU A 401 -12.80 -49.34 5.31
CA LEU A 401 -13.06 -49.33 3.87
C LEU A 401 -14.03 -50.44 3.46
N ASP A 402 -13.83 -51.65 3.97
CA ASP A 402 -14.71 -52.79 3.70
C ASP A 402 -16.11 -52.57 4.25
N ARG A 403 -16.26 -51.96 5.43
CA ARG A 403 -17.55 -51.55 5.99
C ARG A 403 -18.26 -50.50 5.11
N LEU A 404 -17.53 -49.49 4.62
CA LEU A 404 -18.05 -48.47 3.71
C LEU A 404 -18.41 -49.04 2.33
N ALA A 405 -17.66 -50.04 1.86
CA ALA A 405 -17.95 -50.75 0.62
C ALA A 405 -19.18 -51.66 0.77
N THR A 406 -19.34 -52.31 1.93
CA THR A 406 -20.53 -53.10 2.29
C THR A 406 -21.78 -52.21 2.34
N ALA A 407 -21.65 -51.01 2.90
CA ALA A 407 -22.69 -49.98 2.88
C ALA A 407 -22.88 -49.31 1.51
N ARG A 408 -22.07 -49.68 0.51
CA ARG A 408 -22.09 -49.18 -0.88
C ARG A 408 -21.86 -47.67 -1.01
N LEU A 409 -21.01 -47.12 -0.14
CA LEU A 409 -20.59 -45.72 -0.22
C LEU A 409 -19.32 -45.56 -1.06
N VAL A 410 -18.44 -46.57 -1.04
CA VAL A 410 -17.20 -46.60 -1.82
C VAL A 410 -17.05 -47.90 -2.62
N THR A 411 -16.39 -47.83 -3.77
CA THR A 411 -15.98 -48.97 -4.57
C THR A 411 -14.48 -49.14 -4.43
N ILE A 412 -14.06 -50.31 -3.95
CA ILE A 412 -12.64 -50.68 -3.81
C ILE A 412 -12.24 -51.51 -5.04
N GLY A 413 -11.41 -50.96 -5.91
CA GLY A 413 -10.75 -51.66 -7.02
C GLY A 413 -9.44 -52.33 -6.57
N ARG A 414 -8.60 -52.78 -7.52
CA ARG A 414 -7.34 -53.49 -7.23
C ARG A 414 -6.39 -52.68 -6.32
N ASP A 415 -6.13 -51.43 -6.70
CA ASP A 415 -5.25 -50.51 -5.96
C ASP A 415 -5.91 -49.14 -5.71
N THR A 416 -7.18 -48.98 -6.07
CA THR A 416 -7.87 -47.68 -6.04
C THR A 416 -9.19 -47.73 -5.30
N VAL A 417 -9.57 -46.62 -4.67
CA VAL A 417 -10.86 -46.39 -4.04
C VAL A 417 -11.53 -45.21 -4.75
N GLU A 418 -12.83 -45.33 -5.02
CA GLU A 418 -13.68 -44.25 -5.54
C GLU A 418 -15.06 -44.27 -4.86
N LEU A 419 -15.85 -43.21 -4.98
CA LEU A 419 -17.24 -43.23 -4.55
C LEU A 419 -18.06 -44.18 -5.43
N THR A 420 -18.94 -44.98 -4.82
CA THR A 420 -19.80 -45.91 -5.57
C THR A 420 -20.73 -45.17 -6.52
N HIS A 421 -21.32 -44.06 -6.06
CA HIS A 421 -22.27 -43.25 -6.81
C HIS A 421 -21.95 -41.75 -6.71
N GLU A 422 -21.91 -41.03 -7.84
CA GLU A 422 -21.73 -39.57 -7.86
C GLU A 422 -22.92 -38.83 -7.25
N ALA A 423 -24.10 -39.46 -7.23
CA ALA A 423 -25.28 -38.91 -6.55
C ALA A 423 -25.03 -38.63 -5.06
N LEU A 424 -24.10 -39.34 -4.39
CA LEU A 424 -23.73 -39.08 -2.99
C LEU A 424 -23.19 -37.66 -2.77
N LEU A 425 -22.55 -37.06 -3.78
CA LEU A 425 -21.98 -35.71 -3.69
C LEU A 425 -23.05 -34.63 -3.51
N ARG A 426 -24.24 -34.85 -4.09
CA ARG A 426 -25.39 -33.95 -3.97
C ARG A 426 -26.35 -34.39 -2.86
N ALA A 427 -26.58 -35.69 -2.75
CA ALA A 427 -27.61 -36.25 -1.90
C ALA A 427 -27.24 -36.27 -0.41
N TRP A 428 -25.95 -36.35 -0.05
CA TRP A 428 -25.53 -36.42 1.35
C TRP A 428 -25.13 -35.02 1.89
N PRO A 429 -25.98 -34.35 2.69
CA PRO A 429 -25.77 -32.94 3.06
C PRO A 429 -24.49 -32.72 3.87
N ARG A 430 -24.06 -33.73 4.64
CA ARG A 430 -22.84 -33.68 5.45
C ARG A 430 -21.59 -33.65 4.57
N LEU A 431 -21.53 -34.49 3.54
CA LEU A 431 -20.45 -34.49 2.56
C LEU A 431 -20.41 -33.18 1.77
N ALA A 432 -21.57 -32.69 1.31
CA ALA A 432 -21.67 -31.37 0.68
C ALA A 432 -21.19 -30.24 1.62
N GLY A 433 -21.50 -30.35 2.91
CA GLY A 433 -21.00 -29.46 3.96
C GLY A 433 -19.48 -29.50 4.12
N TRP A 434 -18.86 -30.68 4.08
CA TRP A 434 -17.41 -30.82 4.12
C TRP A 434 -16.73 -30.22 2.89
N LEU A 435 -17.30 -30.48 1.70
CA LEU A 435 -16.78 -29.96 0.44
C LEU A 435 -16.90 -28.42 0.37
N SER A 436 -18.01 -27.84 0.83
CA SER A 436 -18.26 -26.40 0.78
C SER A 436 -17.43 -25.56 1.76
N ARG A 437 -17.17 -26.06 2.98
CA ARG A 437 -16.43 -25.31 4.01
C ARG A 437 -14.96 -25.08 3.68
N ASP A 438 -14.38 -25.87 2.78
CA ASP A 438 -12.93 -25.90 2.55
C ASP A 438 -12.57 -26.04 1.06
N ARG A 439 -13.39 -25.51 0.14
CA ARG A 439 -13.23 -25.69 -1.33
C ARG A 439 -11.85 -25.27 -1.82
N GLU A 440 -11.36 -24.12 -1.37
CA GLU A 440 -10.07 -23.58 -1.81
C GLU A 440 -8.90 -24.48 -1.35
N ASN A 441 -8.92 -24.95 -0.11
CA ASN A 441 -7.90 -25.87 0.41
C ASN A 441 -7.98 -27.26 -0.22
N LEU A 442 -9.17 -27.73 -0.58
CA LEU A 442 -9.37 -28.96 -1.33
C LEU A 442 -8.76 -28.86 -2.74
N ARG A 443 -8.98 -27.74 -3.43
CA ARG A 443 -8.39 -27.45 -4.74
C ARG A 443 -6.86 -27.40 -4.66
N ARG A 444 -6.32 -26.62 -3.74
CA ARG A 444 -4.86 -26.51 -3.54
C ARG A 444 -4.21 -27.86 -3.19
N ARG A 445 -4.87 -28.69 -2.37
CA ARG A 445 -4.41 -30.07 -2.11
C ARG A 445 -4.46 -30.96 -3.33
N HIS A 446 -5.47 -30.82 -4.18
CA HIS A 446 -5.58 -31.59 -5.41
C HIS A 446 -4.41 -31.28 -6.36
N GLU A 447 -4.13 -30.00 -6.57
CA GLU A 447 -2.99 -29.54 -7.39
C GLU A 447 -1.64 -30.04 -6.83
N LEU A 448 -1.47 -30.02 -5.50
CA LEU A 448 -0.29 -30.56 -4.82
C LEU A 448 -0.16 -32.08 -5.01
N ALA A 449 -1.26 -32.82 -4.85
CA ALA A 449 -1.27 -34.27 -5.00
C ALA A 449 -0.93 -34.70 -6.44
N GLU A 450 -1.40 -33.96 -7.45
CA GLU A 450 -1.00 -34.20 -8.85
C GLU A 450 0.48 -33.89 -9.08
N ALA A 451 0.99 -32.78 -8.56
CA ALA A 451 2.41 -32.44 -8.67
C ALA A 451 3.30 -33.48 -7.99
N ALA A 452 2.93 -33.95 -6.79
CA ALA A 452 3.61 -35.03 -6.09
C ALA A 452 3.56 -36.36 -6.86
N ALA A 453 2.47 -36.61 -7.60
CA ALA A 453 2.34 -37.78 -8.44
C ALA A 453 3.31 -37.73 -9.63
N VAL A 454 3.36 -36.59 -10.33
CA VAL A 454 4.28 -36.34 -11.46
C VAL A 454 5.73 -36.41 -11.02
N TRP A 455 6.09 -35.77 -9.91
CA TRP A 455 7.45 -35.81 -9.37
C TRP A 455 7.94 -37.23 -9.09
N ALA A 456 7.13 -38.04 -8.41
CA ALA A 456 7.48 -39.43 -8.13
C ALA A 456 7.50 -40.31 -9.40
N ALA A 457 6.69 -40.01 -10.42
CA ALA A 457 6.74 -40.71 -11.70
C ALA A 457 8.02 -40.37 -12.49
N ASN A 458 8.52 -39.15 -12.37
CA ASN A 458 9.73 -38.65 -13.04
C ASN A 458 11.01 -38.87 -12.20
N ALA A 459 11.10 -40.00 -11.49
CA ALA A 459 12.27 -40.36 -10.68
C ALA A 459 12.74 -39.27 -9.69
N HIS A 460 11.79 -38.49 -9.17
CA HIS A 460 12.03 -37.39 -8.23
C HIS A 460 12.80 -36.19 -8.84
N ASP A 461 12.59 -35.90 -10.13
CA ASP A 461 13.18 -34.75 -10.82
C ASP A 461 13.02 -33.41 -10.07
N PRO A 462 14.12 -32.75 -9.65
CA PRO A 462 14.10 -31.46 -8.96
C PRO A 462 13.40 -30.32 -9.70
N ASP A 463 13.24 -30.41 -11.02
CA ASP A 463 12.63 -29.33 -11.81
C ASP A 463 11.12 -29.25 -11.63
N THR A 464 10.49 -30.35 -11.26
CA THR A 464 9.04 -30.44 -11.02
C THR A 464 8.61 -29.95 -9.63
N LEU A 465 9.56 -29.62 -8.75
CA LEU A 465 9.30 -29.15 -7.38
C LEU A 465 8.68 -27.74 -7.36
N TYR A 466 7.80 -27.51 -6.38
CA TYR A 466 7.14 -26.21 -6.18
C TYR A 466 8.14 -25.11 -5.79
N ARG A 467 7.82 -23.87 -6.19
CA ARG A 467 8.65 -22.67 -5.97
C ARG A 467 7.77 -21.46 -5.65
N GLY A 468 8.32 -20.49 -4.93
CA GLY A 468 7.66 -19.19 -4.67
C GLY A 468 6.26 -19.35 -4.08
N ALA A 469 5.29 -18.60 -4.61
CA ALA A 469 3.91 -18.57 -4.10
C ALA A 469 3.24 -19.96 -4.02
N ARG A 470 3.54 -20.88 -4.95
CA ARG A 470 2.99 -22.25 -4.91
C ARG A 470 3.53 -23.06 -3.73
N LEU A 471 4.79 -22.86 -3.34
CA LEU A 471 5.39 -23.52 -2.19
C LEU A 471 4.87 -22.94 -0.85
N GLU A 472 4.68 -21.63 -0.80
CA GLU A 472 4.09 -20.95 0.36
C GLU A 472 2.67 -21.45 0.63
N GLN A 473 1.83 -21.47 -0.42
CA GLN A 473 0.48 -22.00 -0.35
C GLN A 473 0.42 -23.50 0.01
N ALA A 474 1.40 -24.29 -0.44
CA ALA A 474 1.52 -25.70 -0.09
C ALA A 474 1.90 -25.95 1.37
N THR A 475 2.63 -25.02 1.99
CA THR A 475 3.08 -25.12 3.39
C THR A 475 1.92 -24.98 4.37
N GLU A 476 0.91 -24.16 4.05
CA GLU A 476 -0.32 -24.03 4.85
C GLU A 476 -1.14 -25.32 4.95
N LEU A 477 -0.92 -26.25 4.03
CA LEU A 477 -1.64 -27.53 3.96
C LEU A 477 -0.93 -28.67 4.69
N ARG A 478 0.25 -28.42 5.27
CA ARG A 478 1.18 -29.44 5.78
C ARG A 478 0.51 -30.47 6.69
N ASP A 479 -0.30 -30.04 7.65
CA ASP A 479 -0.92 -30.94 8.63
C ASP A 479 -2.03 -31.84 8.05
N ARG A 480 -2.35 -31.69 6.76
CA ARG A 480 -3.45 -32.40 6.08
C ARG A 480 -2.97 -33.29 4.93
N LEU A 481 -1.66 -33.43 4.76
CA LEU A 481 -1.02 -34.18 3.67
C LEU A 481 -0.81 -35.65 4.04
N ASN A 482 -0.74 -36.52 3.04
CA ASN A 482 -0.29 -37.91 3.21
C ASN A 482 1.25 -38.00 3.11
N PRO A 483 1.87 -39.15 3.43
CA PRO A 483 3.34 -39.29 3.42
C PRO A 483 4.01 -38.94 2.09
N ARG A 484 3.35 -39.21 0.96
CA ARG A 484 3.88 -38.90 -0.38
C ARG A 484 3.84 -37.40 -0.69
N GLU A 485 2.73 -36.75 -0.36
CA GLU A 485 2.54 -35.30 -0.45
C GLU A 485 3.52 -34.56 0.48
N HIS A 486 3.74 -35.09 1.69
CA HIS A 486 4.76 -34.61 2.63
C HIS A 486 6.17 -34.72 2.05
N ALA A 487 6.54 -35.87 1.47
CA ALA A 487 7.86 -36.06 0.86
C ALA A 487 8.12 -35.05 -0.28
N PHE A 488 7.10 -34.76 -1.09
CA PHE A 488 7.17 -33.74 -2.14
C PHE A 488 7.31 -32.31 -1.58
N LEU A 489 6.53 -31.97 -0.56
CA LEU A 489 6.63 -30.66 0.10
C LEU A 489 8.00 -30.47 0.76
N ASP A 490 8.49 -31.45 1.51
CA ASP A 490 9.79 -31.39 2.17
C ASP A 490 10.95 -31.37 1.15
N ALA A 491 10.82 -32.03 0.00
CA ALA A 491 11.77 -31.90 -1.11
C ALA A 491 11.74 -30.50 -1.73
N SER A 492 10.54 -29.93 -1.92
CA SER A 492 10.37 -28.58 -2.45
C SER A 492 10.91 -27.52 -1.49
N LEU A 493 10.69 -27.65 -0.18
CA LEU A 493 11.25 -26.78 0.86
C LEU A 493 12.78 -26.85 0.88
N ARG A 494 13.37 -28.05 0.85
CA ARG A 494 14.84 -28.22 0.80
C ARG A 494 15.44 -27.63 -0.47
N ALA A 495 14.79 -27.79 -1.61
CA ALA A 495 15.23 -27.21 -2.87
C ALA A 495 15.13 -25.67 -2.85
N ASP A 496 14.08 -25.11 -2.25
CA ASP A 496 13.91 -23.67 -2.11
C ASP A 496 14.91 -23.05 -1.11
N THR A 497 15.19 -23.71 0.02
CA THR A 497 16.24 -23.26 0.94
C THR A 497 17.63 -23.31 0.28
N ALA A 498 17.95 -24.39 -0.44
CA ALA A 498 19.21 -24.52 -1.17
C ALA A 498 19.33 -23.45 -2.28
N ARG A 499 18.24 -23.14 -2.98
CA ARG A 499 18.18 -22.04 -3.97
C ARG A 499 18.33 -20.69 -3.32
N ARG A 500 17.62 -20.38 -2.23
CA ARG A 500 17.77 -19.12 -1.48
C ARG A 500 19.19 -18.97 -0.96
N GLU A 501 19.83 -20.05 -0.49
CA GLU A 501 21.23 -20.01 -0.08
C GLU A 501 22.18 -19.82 -1.26
N ALA A 502 21.93 -20.47 -2.40
CA ALA A 502 22.72 -20.29 -3.62
C ALA A 502 22.54 -18.88 -4.21
N ASP A 503 21.32 -18.36 -4.24
CA ASP A 503 20.97 -17.00 -4.64
C ASP A 503 21.50 -15.99 -3.66
N GLN A 504 21.50 -16.24 -2.35
CA GLN A 504 22.16 -15.40 -1.35
C GLN A 504 23.68 -15.45 -1.50
N ARG A 505 24.28 -16.60 -1.82
CA ARG A 505 25.73 -16.70 -2.10
C ARG A 505 26.08 -15.99 -3.41
N ASN A 506 25.26 -16.13 -4.44
CA ASN A 506 25.46 -15.47 -5.74
C ASN A 506 25.13 -13.98 -5.67
N THR A 507 24.09 -13.53 -4.96
CA THR A 507 23.88 -12.10 -4.68
C THR A 507 24.85 -11.57 -3.66
N ARG A 508 25.39 -12.33 -2.71
CA ARG A 508 26.51 -11.87 -1.87
C ARG A 508 27.78 -11.75 -2.71
N ARG A 509 28.08 -12.69 -3.61
CA ARG A 509 29.23 -12.61 -4.53
C ARG A 509 29.04 -11.51 -5.57
N LEU A 510 27.86 -11.36 -6.18
CA LEU A 510 27.51 -10.26 -7.08
C LEU A 510 27.40 -8.93 -6.34
N ARG A 511 26.93 -8.87 -5.10
CA ARG A 511 26.96 -7.64 -4.27
C ARG A 511 28.33 -7.37 -3.70
N GLN A 512 29.22 -8.34 -3.53
CA GLN A 512 30.62 -8.13 -3.13
C GLN A 512 31.46 -7.70 -4.32
N LEU A 513 31.22 -8.28 -5.50
CA LEU A 513 31.82 -7.87 -6.76
C LEU A 513 31.24 -6.55 -7.22
N ALA A 514 29.93 -6.32 -7.13
CA ALA A 514 29.27 -5.07 -7.47
C ALA A 514 29.47 -4.02 -6.38
N ALA A 515 29.52 -4.32 -5.08
CA ALA A 515 29.96 -3.35 -4.07
C ALA A 515 31.46 -3.08 -4.23
N GLY A 516 32.28 -4.06 -4.60
CA GLY A 516 33.67 -3.84 -4.99
C GLY A 516 33.78 -2.92 -6.20
N LEU A 517 33.00 -3.15 -7.25
CA LEU A 517 32.93 -2.33 -8.47
C LEU A 517 32.25 -0.98 -8.24
N THR A 518 31.28 -0.89 -7.33
CA THR A 518 30.56 0.35 -6.98
C THR A 518 31.40 1.16 -6.02
N VAL A 519 32.10 0.55 -5.07
CA VAL A 519 33.11 1.23 -4.25
C VAL A 519 34.27 1.67 -5.14
N LEU A 520 34.73 0.84 -6.08
CA LEU A 520 35.76 1.24 -7.05
C LEU A 520 35.25 2.33 -7.99
N ALA A 521 34.00 2.28 -8.46
CA ALA A 521 33.40 3.30 -9.31
C ALA A 521 33.04 4.57 -8.53
N VAL A 522 32.69 4.50 -7.25
CA VAL A 522 32.46 5.65 -6.35
C VAL A 522 33.79 6.23 -5.88
N LEU A 523 34.84 5.41 -5.74
CA LEU A 523 36.20 5.90 -5.52
C LEU A 523 36.75 6.54 -6.78
N LEU A 524 36.54 5.95 -7.97
CA LEU A 524 36.95 6.54 -9.25
C LEU A 524 36.14 7.80 -9.58
N ALA A 525 34.81 7.77 -9.46
CA ALA A 525 33.95 8.93 -9.61
C ALA A 525 34.20 9.96 -8.52
N GLY A 526 34.47 9.52 -7.28
CA GLY A 526 34.85 10.38 -6.17
C GLY A 526 36.20 11.05 -6.42
N THR A 527 37.20 10.33 -6.93
CA THR A 527 38.49 10.91 -7.35
C THR A 527 38.33 11.82 -8.56
N ALA A 528 37.44 11.51 -9.50
CA ALA A 528 37.15 12.37 -10.65
C ALA A 528 36.39 13.63 -10.24
N ILE A 529 35.44 13.53 -9.30
CA ILE A 529 34.71 14.67 -8.72
C ILE A 529 35.65 15.50 -7.83
N VAL A 530 36.53 14.87 -7.05
CA VAL A 530 37.56 15.56 -6.25
C VAL A 530 38.59 16.20 -7.18
N ALA A 531 39.02 15.56 -8.26
CA ALA A 531 39.95 16.15 -9.23
C ALA A 531 39.29 17.30 -10.01
N PHE A 532 38.04 17.13 -10.45
CA PHE A 532 37.29 18.16 -11.17
C PHE A 532 36.93 19.33 -10.25
N SER A 533 36.54 19.06 -9.00
CA SER A 533 36.29 20.11 -8.01
C SER A 533 37.58 20.76 -7.52
N ALA A 534 38.69 20.04 -7.42
CA ALA A 534 40.00 20.63 -7.16
C ALA A 534 40.46 21.51 -8.32
N GLN A 535 40.24 21.10 -9.58
CA GLN A 535 40.56 21.88 -10.76
C GLN A 535 39.66 23.11 -10.91
N TYR A 536 38.37 22.98 -10.58
CA TYR A 536 37.42 24.09 -10.54
C TYR A 536 37.75 25.08 -9.41
N ARG A 537 38.06 24.58 -8.20
CA ARG A 537 38.51 25.40 -7.06
C ARG A 537 39.84 26.08 -7.35
N ALA A 538 40.79 25.40 -7.98
CA ALA A 538 42.05 25.97 -8.41
C ALA A 538 41.85 27.07 -9.46
N GLY A 539 40.89 26.90 -10.39
CA GLY A 539 40.50 27.93 -11.35
C GLY A 539 39.90 29.17 -10.67
N GLN A 540 39.02 28.98 -9.69
CA GLN A 540 38.43 30.08 -8.92
C GLN A 540 39.49 30.81 -8.08
N GLN A 541 40.31 30.08 -7.33
CA GLN A 541 41.42 30.64 -6.54
C GLN A 541 42.42 31.41 -7.41
N ARG A 542 42.71 30.89 -8.61
CA ARG A 542 43.55 31.58 -9.59
C ARG A 542 42.90 32.88 -10.06
N ASN A 543 41.63 32.85 -10.47
CA ASN A 543 40.92 34.04 -10.96
C ASN A 543 40.78 35.11 -9.87
N GLU A 544 40.53 34.70 -8.63
CA GLU A 544 40.53 35.58 -7.47
C GLU A 544 41.91 36.20 -7.23
N ALA A 545 42.99 35.39 -7.22
CA ALA A 545 44.35 35.90 -7.07
C ALA A 545 44.76 36.86 -8.20
N LEU A 546 44.33 36.59 -9.44
CA LEU A 546 44.56 37.48 -10.58
C LEU A 546 43.74 38.78 -10.46
N SER A 547 42.48 38.69 -10.01
CA SER A 547 41.64 39.87 -9.74
C SER A 547 42.25 40.75 -8.65
N LEU A 548 42.70 40.17 -7.53
CA LEU A 548 43.37 40.91 -6.44
C LEU A 548 44.65 41.60 -6.93
N ARG A 549 45.52 40.90 -7.68
CA ARG A 549 46.74 41.50 -8.26
C ARG A 549 46.44 42.63 -9.24
N ALA A 550 45.41 42.47 -10.07
CA ALA A 550 44.98 43.49 -11.01
C ALA A 550 44.35 44.69 -10.29
N ALA A 551 43.62 44.48 -9.19
CA ALA A 551 43.11 45.54 -8.33
C ALA A 551 44.26 46.30 -7.65
N ASP A 552 45.29 45.62 -7.17
CA ASP A 552 46.50 46.27 -6.63
C ASP A 552 47.23 47.10 -7.69
N THR A 553 47.39 46.54 -8.90
CA THR A 553 48.00 47.27 -10.02
C THR A 553 47.17 48.49 -10.43
N ALA A 554 45.85 48.34 -10.49
CA ALA A 554 44.94 49.44 -10.75
C ALA A 554 45.04 50.51 -9.66
N ARG A 555 45.22 50.12 -8.39
CA ARG A 555 45.40 51.04 -7.26
C ARG A 555 46.65 51.91 -7.43
N ASP A 556 47.78 51.31 -7.79
CA ASP A 556 49.02 52.06 -8.05
C ASP A 556 48.89 53.05 -9.23
N MET A 557 48.02 52.72 -10.19
CA MET A 557 47.76 53.56 -11.35
C MET A 557 46.88 54.79 -11.05
N ILE A 558 46.15 54.83 -9.92
CA ILE A 558 45.18 55.90 -9.61
C ILE A 558 45.83 57.30 -9.68
N ALA A 559 47.04 57.46 -9.17
CA ALA A 559 47.70 58.76 -9.08
C ALA A 559 48.16 59.34 -10.43
N GLY A 560 48.34 58.50 -11.45
CA GLY A 560 48.89 58.91 -12.76
C GLY A 560 47.92 58.69 -13.93
N HIS A 561 47.19 57.58 -13.92
CA HIS A 561 46.29 57.14 -14.98
C HIS A 561 44.96 56.63 -14.40
N PRO A 562 44.17 57.51 -13.74
CA PRO A 562 43.00 57.10 -12.98
C PRO A 562 41.90 56.46 -13.84
N TYR A 563 41.77 56.87 -15.11
CA TYR A 563 40.82 56.24 -16.02
C TYR A 563 41.24 54.80 -16.37
N ASP A 564 42.51 54.58 -16.72
CA ASP A 564 43.03 53.24 -17.03
C ASP A 564 42.98 52.32 -15.80
N ALA A 565 43.22 52.88 -14.60
CA ALA A 565 43.01 52.21 -13.33
C ALA A 565 41.55 51.73 -13.17
N ALA A 566 40.56 52.57 -13.51
CA ALA A 566 39.15 52.20 -13.43
C ALA A 566 38.80 51.09 -14.42
N VAL A 567 39.33 51.13 -15.66
CA VAL A 567 39.10 50.05 -16.65
C VAL A 567 39.75 48.73 -16.20
N LEU A 568 40.96 48.76 -15.64
CA LEU A 568 41.63 47.57 -15.10
C LEU A 568 40.90 47.01 -13.87
N ALA A 569 40.43 47.86 -12.97
CA ALA A 569 39.64 47.45 -11.81
C ALA A 569 38.28 46.85 -12.22
N LEU A 570 37.63 47.41 -13.25
CA LEU A 570 36.43 46.83 -13.85
C LEU A 570 36.71 45.43 -14.42
N ALA A 571 37.84 45.25 -15.10
CA ALA A 571 38.25 43.96 -15.62
C ALA A 571 38.54 42.94 -14.51
N ALA A 572 39.21 43.38 -13.44
CA ALA A 572 39.44 42.57 -12.24
C ALA A 572 38.11 42.11 -11.63
N TYR A 573 37.17 43.04 -11.44
CA TYR A 573 35.84 42.77 -10.89
C TYR A 573 35.01 41.83 -11.79
N ARG A 574 35.15 41.94 -13.11
CA ARG A 574 34.50 41.03 -14.09
C ARG A 574 35.11 39.64 -14.10
N LEU A 575 36.41 39.51 -13.88
CA LEU A 575 37.07 38.21 -13.76
C LEU A 575 36.70 37.51 -12.45
N SER A 576 36.70 38.24 -11.33
CA SER A 576 36.21 37.79 -10.04
C SER A 576 35.73 38.99 -9.20
N PRO A 577 34.47 38.99 -8.72
CA PRO A 577 33.87 40.14 -8.03
C PRO A 577 34.34 40.26 -6.58
N THR A 578 35.62 40.58 -6.39
CA THR A 578 36.22 40.82 -5.08
C THR A 578 35.87 42.22 -4.55
N GLY A 579 35.90 42.39 -3.23
CA GLY A 579 35.67 43.69 -2.60
C GLY A 579 36.74 44.71 -3.01
N GLU A 580 37.99 44.26 -3.10
CA GLU A 580 39.15 45.07 -3.46
C GLU A 580 39.04 45.60 -4.90
N ALA A 581 38.61 44.78 -5.86
CA ALA A 581 38.42 45.22 -7.24
C ALA A 581 37.27 46.24 -7.36
N ARG A 582 36.19 46.03 -6.61
CA ARG A 582 35.08 46.99 -6.51
C ARG A 582 35.57 48.32 -5.94
N ASP A 583 36.26 48.29 -4.80
CA ASP A 583 36.69 49.49 -4.09
C ASP A 583 37.68 50.32 -4.93
N VAL A 584 38.63 49.66 -5.59
CA VAL A 584 39.56 50.33 -6.52
C VAL A 584 38.82 50.89 -7.73
N LEU A 585 37.79 50.22 -8.26
CA LEU A 585 36.96 50.76 -9.35
C LEU A 585 36.26 52.06 -8.92
N LEU A 586 35.66 52.09 -7.73
CA LEU A 586 35.01 53.29 -7.19
C LEU A 586 36.03 54.44 -7.02
N LEU A 587 37.19 54.17 -6.43
CA LEU A 587 38.25 55.16 -6.21
C LEU A 587 38.87 55.66 -7.50
N ALA A 588 39.25 54.77 -8.41
CA ALA A 588 39.88 55.12 -9.67
C ALA A 588 38.94 55.96 -10.54
N ARG A 589 37.65 55.64 -10.55
CA ARG A 589 36.66 56.45 -11.26
C ARG A 589 36.47 57.83 -10.61
N ALA A 590 36.41 57.89 -9.28
CA ALA A 590 36.33 59.16 -8.56
C ALA A 590 37.58 60.03 -8.79
N ALA A 591 38.75 59.43 -8.91
CA ALA A 591 40.01 60.09 -9.25
C ALA A 591 39.99 60.64 -10.69
N ALA A 592 39.45 59.87 -11.63
CA ALA A 592 39.37 60.26 -13.05
C ALA A 592 38.45 61.46 -13.27
N ASP A 593 37.41 61.58 -12.43
CA ASP A 593 36.45 62.68 -12.44
C ASP A 593 36.85 63.79 -11.45
N SER A 594 38.00 63.68 -10.78
CA SER A 594 38.43 64.65 -9.77
C SER A 594 38.77 65.99 -10.40
N THR A 595 38.51 67.06 -9.66
CA THR A 595 38.84 68.43 -10.08
C THR A 595 39.74 69.08 -9.03
N THR A 596 40.93 69.53 -9.41
CA THR A 596 41.82 70.27 -8.51
C THR A 596 41.40 71.73 -8.44
N LEU A 597 41.16 72.22 -7.22
CA LEU A 597 40.84 73.62 -6.95
C LEU A 597 42.06 74.25 -6.24
N GLY A 598 42.82 75.14 -6.88
CA GLY A 598 43.91 75.89 -6.22
C GLY A 598 44.86 75.10 -5.29
N ARG A 599 45.42 75.77 -4.27
CA ARG A 599 46.13 75.14 -3.15
C ARG A 599 45.46 75.55 -1.83
N GLY A 600 45.32 74.62 -0.89
CA GLY A 600 44.90 74.91 0.49
C GLY A 600 43.48 74.47 0.84
N TYR A 601 43.10 74.71 2.11
CA TYR A 601 41.86 74.26 2.75
C TYR A 601 40.65 74.46 1.85
N GLN A 602 39.99 73.34 1.57
CA GLN A 602 38.67 73.30 0.96
C GLN A 602 37.74 72.63 1.94
N GLN A 603 36.56 73.20 2.10
CA GLN A 603 35.41 72.42 2.51
C GLN A 603 34.86 71.78 1.23
N PRO A 604 34.53 70.47 1.21
CA PRO A 604 33.92 69.87 0.04
C PRO A 604 32.63 70.63 -0.26
N PRO A 605 32.47 71.11 -1.49
CA PRO A 605 31.49 72.14 -1.73
C PRO A 605 30.10 71.54 -1.93
N VAL A 606 29.05 72.16 -1.37
CA VAL A 606 27.67 71.98 -1.82
C VAL A 606 27.21 73.23 -2.58
N ARG A 607 27.41 74.42 -2.01
CA ARG A 607 27.12 75.72 -2.65
C ARG A 607 28.39 76.44 -3.09
N TYR A 608 29.44 76.45 -2.27
CA TYR A 608 30.73 77.07 -2.59
C TYR A 608 31.92 76.22 -2.15
N ALA A 609 33.09 76.46 -2.76
CA ALA A 609 34.38 76.00 -2.24
C ALA A 609 35.19 77.21 -1.76
N ALA A 610 36.08 77.02 -0.79
CA ALA A 610 37.06 78.03 -0.40
C ALA A 610 38.46 77.46 -0.65
N THR A 611 39.44 78.29 -1.02
CA THR A 611 40.86 77.89 -1.08
C THR A 611 41.71 78.99 -0.49
N TYR A 612 42.87 78.65 0.08
CA TYR A 612 43.86 79.68 0.40
C TYR A 612 44.45 80.26 -0.88
N THR A 613 44.88 81.51 -0.82
CA THR A 613 45.73 82.11 -1.87
C THR A 613 47.20 81.98 -1.49
N ASP A 614 48.12 82.24 -2.43
CA ASP A 614 49.57 82.22 -2.15
C ASP A 614 50.00 83.21 -1.05
N GLN A 615 49.12 84.17 -0.71
CA GLN A 615 49.18 84.97 0.51
C GLN A 615 48.42 84.21 1.61
N ALA A 616 49.13 83.72 2.63
CA ALA A 616 48.64 82.82 3.67
C ALA A 616 47.43 83.34 4.48
N ASP A 617 47.10 84.62 4.34
CA ASP A 617 46.12 85.33 5.17
C ASP A 617 44.76 85.57 4.48
N THR A 618 44.62 85.19 3.20
CA THR A 618 43.38 85.40 2.43
C THR A 618 42.80 84.10 1.87
N LEU A 619 41.51 83.89 2.13
CA LEU A 619 40.69 82.83 1.52
C LEU A 619 40.01 83.35 0.25
N ARG A 620 40.03 82.56 -0.81
CA ARG A 620 39.26 82.79 -2.04
C ARG A 620 38.04 81.89 -2.07
N LEU A 621 36.89 82.46 -2.34
CA LEU A 621 35.63 81.74 -2.52
C LEU A 621 35.45 81.36 -3.99
N TRP A 622 34.82 80.22 -4.22
CA TRP A 622 34.53 79.67 -5.53
C TRP A 622 33.06 79.27 -5.59
N ARG A 623 32.39 79.63 -6.68
CA ARG A 623 31.02 79.18 -6.93
C ARG A 623 30.99 78.12 -8.02
N ARG A 624 30.03 77.21 -7.91
CA ARG A 624 29.81 76.16 -8.90
C ARG A 624 29.19 76.73 -10.18
N SER A 625 29.71 76.30 -11.32
CA SER A 625 29.21 76.60 -12.67
C SER A 625 29.17 75.30 -13.49
N GLY A 626 28.10 74.52 -13.31
CA GLY A 626 27.97 73.18 -13.88
C GLY A 626 28.92 72.18 -13.20
N VAL A 627 29.80 71.54 -13.99
CA VAL A 627 30.90 70.68 -13.51
C VAL A 627 32.20 71.44 -13.23
N SER A 628 32.23 72.75 -13.50
CA SER A 628 33.41 73.60 -13.28
C SER A 628 33.22 74.58 -12.12
N TRP A 629 34.31 75.14 -11.61
CA TRP A 629 34.32 76.13 -10.54
C TRP A 629 34.84 77.48 -11.05
N ARG A 630 34.19 78.57 -10.64
CA ARG A 630 34.60 79.93 -10.97
C ARG A 630 34.91 80.72 -9.70
N PRO A 631 35.95 81.58 -9.70
CA PRO A 631 36.25 82.43 -8.55
C PRO A 631 35.09 83.41 -8.30
N ALA A 632 34.78 83.62 -7.02
CA ALA A 632 33.82 84.60 -6.52
C ALA A 632 34.59 85.66 -5.68
N GLY A 633 34.18 85.91 -4.43
CA GLY A 633 34.82 86.86 -3.52
C GLY A 633 36.04 86.33 -2.76
N ARG A 634 36.53 87.15 -1.81
CA ARG A 634 37.66 86.83 -0.92
C ARG A 634 37.35 87.22 0.51
N ILE A 635 37.89 86.47 1.47
CA ILE A 635 37.81 86.74 2.90
C ILE A 635 39.23 87.00 3.39
N ASP A 636 39.49 88.21 3.88
CA ASP A 636 40.76 88.59 4.49
C ASP A 636 40.69 88.33 5.99
N ALA A 637 41.54 87.44 6.48
CA ALA A 637 41.29 86.74 7.73
C ALA A 637 42.55 86.65 8.63
N GLY A 638 43.65 87.28 8.21
CA GLY A 638 44.78 87.59 9.08
C GLY A 638 45.54 86.39 9.64
N GLY A 639 45.70 85.32 8.84
CA GLY A 639 46.59 84.19 9.17
C GLY A 639 45.97 83.11 10.07
N GLY A 640 44.66 82.92 10.00
CA GLY A 640 43.92 81.91 10.75
C GLY A 640 43.41 80.69 9.93
N HIS A 641 42.53 79.91 10.56
CA HIS A 641 41.94 78.71 9.96
C HIS A 641 40.41 78.77 9.96
N PHE A 642 39.83 78.32 8.85
CA PHE A 642 38.39 78.15 8.70
C PHE A 642 37.97 76.86 9.42
N ARG A 643 36.98 76.93 10.33
CA ARG A 643 36.65 75.79 11.21
C ARG A 643 35.28 75.17 10.91
N THR A 644 34.25 75.98 10.74
CA THR A 644 32.87 75.48 10.54
C THR A 644 32.03 76.44 9.71
N ALA A 645 31.07 75.90 8.97
CA ALA A 645 30.07 76.65 8.21
C ALA A 645 28.68 76.18 8.62
N SER A 646 27.69 77.08 8.55
CA SER A 646 26.29 76.69 8.67
C SER A 646 25.93 75.67 7.59
N LEU A 647 24.99 74.77 7.87
CA LEU A 647 24.62 73.71 6.93
C LEU A 647 24.06 74.27 5.61
N ASP A 648 23.42 75.43 5.63
CA ASP A 648 22.96 76.17 4.45
C ASP A 648 24.08 76.90 3.68
N GLU A 649 25.30 76.91 4.19
CA GLU A 649 26.47 77.59 3.63
C GLU A 649 26.29 79.10 3.41
N ASN A 650 25.37 79.73 4.14
CA ASN A 650 25.22 81.19 4.12
C ASN A 650 26.08 81.87 5.18
N ARG A 651 26.60 81.13 6.17
CA ARG A 651 27.44 81.68 7.22
C ARG A 651 28.63 80.79 7.51
N ALA A 652 29.73 81.41 7.91
CA ALA A 652 30.95 80.71 8.22
C ALA A 652 31.70 81.33 9.39
N VAL A 653 32.29 80.48 10.22
CA VAL A 653 33.16 80.90 11.33
C VAL A 653 34.60 80.67 10.96
N TYR A 654 35.38 81.72 11.13
CA TYR A 654 36.81 81.76 10.92
C TYR A 654 37.53 82.02 12.24
N TRP A 655 38.65 81.35 12.49
CA TRP A 655 39.44 81.47 13.72
C TRP A 655 40.80 82.08 13.42
N THR A 656 41.14 83.21 14.07
CA THR A 656 42.47 83.81 13.94
C THR A 656 43.34 83.38 15.12
N ALA A 657 44.47 82.72 14.81
CA ALA A 657 45.49 82.29 15.78
C ALA A 657 44.93 81.56 17.04
N ASN A 658 43.80 80.85 16.92
CA ASN A 658 43.10 80.14 18.01
C ASN A 658 42.69 81.02 19.22
N THR A 659 42.68 82.34 19.08
CA THR A 659 42.38 83.27 20.19
C THR A 659 41.19 84.17 19.93
N SER A 660 40.76 84.31 18.68
CA SER A 660 39.54 85.00 18.29
C SER A 660 38.79 84.25 17.20
N SER A 661 37.49 84.51 17.13
CA SER A 661 36.63 84.03 16.05
C SER A 661 35.99 85.21 15.34
N ASP A 662 35.82 85.08 14.03
CA ASP A 662 35.07 85.99 13.18
C ASP A 662 33.93 85.22 12.52
N LEU A 663 32.73 85.81 12.49
CA LEU A 663 31.60 85.26 11.75
C LEU A 663 31.45 86.02 10.43
N TRP A 664 31.22 85.31 9.33
CA TRP A 664 31.06 85.87 8.00
C TRP A 664 29.71 85.50 7.40
N ASP A 665 29.09 86.46 6.74
CA ASP A 665 27.90 86.31 5.90
C ASP A 665 28.36 86.07 4.46
N LEU A 666 28.00 84.89 3.95
CA LEU A 666 28.33 84.36 2.64
C LEU A 666 27.09 84.20 1.75
N ALA A 667 25.96 84.82 2.11
CA ALA A 667 24.76 84.81 1.28
C ALA A 667 25.02 85.39 -0.12
N ASP A 668 25.88 86.40 -0.24
CA ASP A 668 26.49 86.84 -1.50
C ASP A 668 27.98 86.44 -1.51
N LEU A 669 28.32 85.41 -2.30
CA LEU A 669 29.68 84.91 -2.41
C LEU A 669 30.64 85.91 -3.06
N ASP A 670 30.12 86.86 -3.85
CA ASP A 670 30.93 87.87 -4.53
C ASP A 670 31.31 89.01 -3.56
N HIS A 671 30.51 89.23 -2.52
CA HIS A 671 30.71 90.27 -1.50
C HIS A 671 30.54 89.73 -0.06
N PRO A 672 31.46 88.86 0.42
CA PRO A 672 31.37 88.32 1.77
C PRO A 672 31.50 89.42 2.83
N ARG A 673 30.63 89.39 3.85
CA ARG A 673 30.56 90.45 4.87
C ARG A 673 30.88 89.92 6.25
N LYS A 674 31.83 90.56 6.95
CA LYS A 674 32.14 90.26 8.35
C LYS A 674 30.99 90.69 9.28
N ILE A 675 30.53 89.78 10.13
CA ILE A 675 29.55 90.01 11.19
C ILE A 675 30.31 90.17 12.52
N GLY A 676 30.15 91.31 13.18
CA GLY A 676 30.77 91.55 14.48
C GLY A 676 30.22 90.63 15.57
N LEU A 677 31.11 90.03 16.36
CA LEU A 677 30.75 89.29 17.56
C LEU A 677 30.68 90.23 18.76
N PRO A 678 29.73 90.04 19.70
CA PRO A 678 29.69 90.83 20.93
C PRO A 678 30.95 90.61 21.77
N ALA A 679 31.42 91.68 22.41
CA ALA A 679 32.60 91.63 23.27
C ALA A 679 32.40 90.62 24.41
N GLY A 680 33.41 89.79 24.65
CA GLY A 680 33.34 88.75 25.67
C GLY A 680 32.49 87.54 25.29
N LEU A 681 32.08 87.34 24.03
CA LEU A 681 31.41 86.09 23.62
C LEU A 681 32.31 84.85 23.82
N GLY A 682 33.61 85.00 23.56
CA GLY A 682 34.57 83.89 23.58
C GLY A 682 34.80 83.29 22.20
N LEU A 683 35.36 82.09 22.16
CA LEU A 683 35.64 81.36 20.92
C LEU A 683 34.36 80.70 20.42
N VAL A 684 34.03 80.85 19.14
CA VAL A 684 32.84 80.23 18.54
C VAL A 684 33.14 78.77 18.19
N HIS A 685 32.42 77.83 18.81
CA HIS A 685 32.58 76.40 18.58
C HIS A 685 31.57 75.82 17.59
N GLY A 686 30.35 76.35 17.54
CA GLY A 686 29.25 75.75 16.79
C GLY A 686 28.21 76.75 16.27
N LEU A 687 27.44 76.31 15.26
CA LEU A 687 26.40 77.10 14.57
C LEU A 687 25.20 76.20 14.27
N ASP A 688 23.98 76.75 14.29
CA ASP A 688 22.81 76.05 13.73
C ASP A 688 22.83 75.99 12.19
N ARG A 689 21.84 75.31 11.59
CA ARG A 689 21.67 75.15 10.13
C ARG A 689 21.83 76.43 9.31
N THR A 690 21.36 77.55 9.86
CA THR A 690 21.29 78.86 9.20
C THR A 690 22.38 79.82 9.68
N GLY A 691 23.16 79.38 10.67
CA GLY A 691 24.05 80.20 11.48
C GLY A 691 23.34 81.31 12.24
N SER A 692 22.06 81.15 12.59
CA SER A 692 21.28 82.16 13.33
C SER A 692 21.54 82.13 14.84
N LEU A 693 21.81 80.93 15.36
CA LEU A 693 22.24 80.66 16.73
C LEU A 693 23.69 80.17 16.71
N VAL A 694 24.48 80.70 17.63
CA VAL A 694 25.92 80.47 17.74
C VAL A 694 26.24 80.00 19.15
N ALA A 695 26.98 78.90 19.27
CA ALA A 695 27.56 78.44 20.53
C ALA A 695 29.03 78.85 20.62
N ALA A 696 29.41 79.45 21.73
CA ALA A 696 30.75 79.88 22.03
C ALA A 696 31.18 79.44 23.43
N ILE A 697 32.48 79.37 23.67
CA ILE A 697 33.06 79.07 24.98
C ILE A 697 33.87 80.28 25.43
N GLY A 698 33.54 80.79 26.61
CA GLY A 698 34.27 81.87 27.24
C GLY A 698 35.66 81.44 27.72
N SER A 699 36.54 82.42 27.98
CA SER A 699 37.83 82.15 28.62
C SER A 699 37.68 81.59 30.05
N ASP A 700 36.49 81.69 30.63
CA ASP A 700 36.07 81.12 31.91
C ASP A 700 35.51 79.69 31.78
N GLN A 701 35.63 79.07 30.61
CA GLN A 701 35.12 77.71 30.32
C GLN A 701 33.60 77.57 30.52
N THR A 702 32.85 78.65 30.34
CA THR A 702 31.38 78.62 30.31
C THR A 702 30.85 78.62 28.87
N ALA A 703 29.80 77.85 28.63
CA ALA A 703 29.08 77.87 27.35
C ALA A 703 28.24 79.14 27.21
N ARG A 704 28.27 79.76 26.03
CA ARG A 704 27.55 81.00 25.71
C ARG A 704 26.78 80.84 24.40
N LEU A 705 25.51 81.22 24.42
CA LEU A 705 24.62 81.18 23.26
C LEU A 705 24.33 82.59 22.77
N TRP A 706 24.56 82.83 21.49
CA TRP A 706 24.34 84.12 20.86
C TRP A 706 23.47 83.99 19.62
N ARG A 707 22.40 84.79 19.53
CA ARG A 707 21.65 84.96 18.29
C ARG A 707 22.32 86.02 17.45
N THR A 708 22.63 85.70 16.20
CA THR A 708 23.38 86.61 15.32
C THR A 708 22.65 87.94 15.14
N GLY A 709 23.41 89.03 15.28
CA GLY A 709 22.88 90.39 15.24
C GLY A 709 22.36 90.92 16.59
N SER A 710 22.27 90.07 17.61
CA SER A 710 21.98 90.51 18.99
C SER A 710 23.18 91.23 19.61
N ALA A 711 22.93 92.28 20.39
CA ALA A 711 23.97 92.96 21.17
C ALA A 711 24.44 92.16 22.41
N THR A 712 23.65 91.18 22.85
CA THR A 712 23.90 90.39 24.06
C THR A 712 23.87 88.89 23.75
N PHE A 713 24.55 88.11 24.59
CA PHE A 713 24.56 86.65 24.58
C PHE A 713 24.12 86.12 25.95
N ARG A 714 23.68 84.86 25.98
CA ARG A 714 23.30 84.15 27.19
C ARG A 714 24.45 83.26 27.64
N THR A 715 24.89 83.38 28.88
CA THR A 715 25.81 82.41 29.51
C THR A 715 25.00 81.28 30.13
N LEU A 716 25.39 80.04 29.87
CA LEU A 716 24.80 78.85 30.49
C LEU A 716 25.48 78.57 31.82
N SER A 717 24.78 77.92 32.75
CA SER A 717 25.31 77.61 34.08
C SER A 717 26.27 76.42 34.12
N ALA A 718 26.60 75.83 32.97
CA ALA A 718 27.60 74.77 32.87
C ALA A 718 29.01 75.36 33.00
N GLU A 719 29.76 74.90 34.00
CA GLU A 719 31.19 75.17 34.20
C GLU A 719 32.02 74.03 33.59
N ASP A 720 33.34 74.21 33.45
CA ASP A 720 34.26 73.22 32.87
C ASP A 720 33.89 72.76 31.46
N VAL A 721 33.25 73.62 30.66
CA VAL A 721 32.85 73.31 29.28
C VAL A 721 34.07 73.38 28.37
N VAL A 722 34.34 72.26 27.68
CA VAL A 722 35.46 72.11 26.75
C VAL A 722 35.00 72.04 25.28
N GLY A 723 33.72 71.75 25.04
CA GLY A 723 33.09 71.75 23.71
C GLY A 723 31.63 72.19 23.77
N ALA A 724 31.17 72.88 22.72
CA ALA A 724 29.77 73.29 22.60
C ALA A 724 29.37 73.34 21.12
N ASP A 725 28.30 72.66 20.75
CA ASP A 725 27.76 72.73 19.39
C ASP A 725 26.24 72.86 19.38
N VAL A 726 25.71 73.64 18.45
CA VAL A 726 24.26 73.90 18.35
C VAL A 726 23.63 72.75 17.56
N LEU A 727 22.45 72.29 17.97
CA LEU A 727 21.69 71.35 17.15
C LEU A 727 21.25 72.04 15.84
N ASP A 728 21.28 71.32 14.71
CA ASP A 728 21.04 71.90 13.38
C ASP A 728 19.69 72.64 13.31
N ASP A 729 18.65 72.12 13.96
CA ASP A 729 17.31 72.71 14.01
C ASP A 729 17.19 73.94 14.94
N GLY A 730 18.25 74.30 15.66
CA GLY A 730 18.28 75.40 16.61
C GLY A 730 17.48 75.14 17.90
N SER A 731 17.02 73.91 18.14
CA SER A 731 16.20 73.55 19.30
C SER A 731 16.98 73.57 20.62
N GLY A 732 18.30 73.37 20.55
CA GLY A 732 19.16 73.25 21.72
C GLY A 732 20.66 73.28 21.38
N VAL A 733 21.46 73.01 22.39
CA VAL A 733 22.92 72.93 22.31
C VAL A 733 23.38 71.64 22.99
N VAL A 734 24.42 71.01 22.43
CA VAL A 734 25.11 69.89 23.05
C VAL A 734 26.44 70.39 23.59
N LEU A 735 26.69 70.13 24.86
CA LEU A 735 27.90 70.53 25.57
C LEU A 735 28.75 69.29 25.86
N SER A 736 30.07 69.46 25.72
CA SER A 736 31.07 68.55 26.28
C SER A 736 31.67 69.23 27.51
N ARG A 737 31.38 68.68 28.69
CA ARG A 737 31.83 69.21 29.98
C ARG A 737 32.82 68.25 30.62
N ARG A 738 33.96 68.75 31.07
CA ARG A 738 34.96 67.94 31.75
C ARG A 738 34.50 67.59 33.16
N GLU A 739 34.58 66.31 33.50
CA GLU A 739 34.34 65.77 34.83
C GLU A 739 35.43 64.74 35.17
N GLY A 740 36.50 65.19 35.84
CA GLY A 740 37.66 64.34 36.14
C GLY A 740 38.47 63.97 34.90
N ASP A 741 38.55 62.67 34.62
CA ASP A 741 39.20 62.05 33.44
C ASP A 741 38.21 61.77 32.30
N GLN A 742 36.95 62.17 32.43
CA GLN A 742 35.91 61.99 31.43
C GLN A 742 35.34 63.33 30.94
N ASP A 743 34.82 63.33 29.72
CA ASP A 743 33.93 64.35 29.20
C ASP A 743 32.49 63.83 29.22
N VAL A 744 31.61 64.62 29.83
CA VAL A 744 30.17 64.39 29.89
C VAL A 744 29.52 65.16 28.75
N ILE A 745 28.90 64.42 27.84
CA ILE A 745 28.17 64.98 26.72
C ILE A 745 26.73 65.19 27.15
N GLU A 746 26.26 66.43 27.19
CA GLU A 746 24.96 66.82 27.74
C GLU A 746 24.18 67.66 26.73
N SER A 747 22.86 67.45 26.66
CA SER A 747 21.95 68.30 25.89
C SER A 747 21.35 69.39 26.78
N TRP A 748 21.22 70.59 26.22
CA TRP A 748 20.72 71.77 26.90
C TRP A 748 19.73 72.52 25.99
N THR A 749 18.69 73.08 26.60
CA THR A 749 17.77 73.99 25.89
C THR A 749 18.45 75.32 25.58
N THR A 750 17.96 76.04 24.56
CA THR A 750 18.45 77.40 24.24
C THR A 750 18.22 78.44 25.36
N ASP A 751 17.32 78.16 26.29
CA ASP A 751 17.08 78.96 27.50
C ASP A 751 18.05 78.66 28.65
N GLY A 752 18.97 77.71 28.46
CA GLY A 752 20.04 77.41 29.41
C GLY A 752 19.66 76.43 30.52
N ARG A 753 18.69 75.56 30.29
CA ARG A 753 18.37 74.43 31.17
C ARG A 753 19.01 73.12 30.67
N PRO A 754 19.61 72.30 31.54
CA PRO A 754 20.05 70.96 31.17
C PRO A 754 18.84 70.07 30.88
N VAL A 755 18.93 69.24 29.85
CA VAL A 755 17.87 68.29 29.44
C VAL A 755 18.26 66.88 29.84
N ALA A 756 19.37 66.35 29.30
CA ALA A 756 19.82 65.00 29.57
C ALA A 756 21.33 64.82 29.34
N VAL A 757 21.93 63.88 30.06
CA VAL A 757 23.27 63.36 29.75
C VAL A 757 23.14 62.36 28.60
N LEU A 758 23.78 62.65 27.47
CA LEU A 758 23.73 61.86 26.26
C LEU A 758 24.77 60.73 26.26
N SER A 759 25.98 61.02 26.75
CA SER A 759 27.08 60.04 26.82
C SER A 759 28.16 60.50 27.80
N ARG A 760 29.02 59.56 28.24
CA ARG A 760 30.24 59.82 29.00
C ARG A 760 31.39 59.11 28.30
N VAL A 761 32.43 59.87 27.96
CA VAL A 761 33.56 59.37 27.18
C VAL A 761 34.88 59.81 27.80
N PRO A 762 35.99 59.10 27.58
CA PRO A 762 37.29 59.54 28.04
C PRO A 762 37.67 60.93 27.51
N HIS A 763 38.23 61.78 28.38
CA HIS A 763 38.73 63.09 28.00
C HIS A 763 40.09 62.96 27.28
N PRO A 764 40.35 63.70 26.18
CA PRO A 764 39.48 64.72 25.60
C PRO A 764 38.50 64.17 24.55
N ALA A 765 37.33 64.80 24.45
CA ALA A 765 36.30 64.52 23.46
C ALA A 765 35.70 65.79 22.82
N VAL A 766 35.41 65.67 21.53
CA VAL A 766 34.78 66.71 20.71
C VAL A 766 33.40 66.23 20.28
N VAL A 767 32.43 67.13 20.31
CA VAL A 767 31.07 66.90 19.79
C VAL A 767 30.84 67.74 18.54
N GLN A 768 30.19 67.14 17.55
CA GLN A 768 29.74 67.81 16.33
C GLN A 768 28.30 67.43 16.03
N SER A 769 27.44 68.42 15.84
CA SER A 769 26.04 68.24 15.49
C SER A 769 25.85 68.04 13.99
N GLY A 770 24.89 67.19 13.66
CA GLY A 770 24.40 66.92 12.32
C GLY A 770 22.90 67.21 12.19
N PRO A 771 22.35 67.07 10.98
CA PRO A 771 20.94 67.28 10.71
C PRO A 771 20.06 66.23 11.41
N GLY A 772 18.84 66.63 11.74
CA GLY A 772 17.81 65.70 12.24
C GLY A 772 18.11 65.10 13.61
N GLY A 773 18.84 65.80 14.48
CA GLY A 773 19.17 65.32 15.81
C GLY A 773 20.33 64.34 15.85
N LEU A 774 21.10 64.17 14.77
CA LEU A 774 22.32 63.37 14.80
C LEU A 774 23.46 64.15 15.46
N ILE A 775 24.30 63.47 16.24
CA ILE A 775 25.57 64.01 16.76
C ILE A 775 26.69 63.00 16.58
N ALA A 776 27.91 63.49 16.38
CA ALA A 776 29.14 62.72 16.44
C ALA A 776 29.91 63.10 17.71
N VAL A 777 30.31 62.10 18.49
CA VAL A 777 31.19 62.26 19.64
C VAL A 777 32.50 61.55 19.34
N THR A 778 33.57 62.32 19.24
CA THR A 778 34.93 61.84 18.97
C THR A 778 35.73 61.88 20.27
N SER A 779 36.21 60.74 20.75
CA SER A 779 37.13 60.64 21.89
C SER A 779 38.54 60.34 21.42
N TYR A 780 39.55 60.94 22.05
CA TYR A 780 40.95 60.88 21.64
C TYR A 780 41.86 60.09 22.59
N LEU A 781 41.35 59.62 23.73
CA LEU A 781 42.11 58.81 24.69
C LEU A 781 42.04 57.32 24.30
N ASP A 782 43.15 56.60 24.44
CA ASP A 782 43.27 55.17 24.11
C ASP A 782 42.97 54.83 22.63
N GLY A 783 43.32 55.77 21.73
CA GLY A 783 43.01 55.70 20.30
C GLY A 783 41.82 56.58 19.95
N ILE A 784 41.74 57.03 18.69
CA ILE A 784 40.64 57.90 18.27
C ILE A 784 39.43 57.02 17.96
N THR A 785 38.33 57.31 18.64
CA THR A 785 37.04 56.64 18.43
C THR A 785 35.97 57.68 18.15
N MET A 786 35.01 57.33 17.29
CA MET A 786 33.90 58.20 16.95
C MET A 786 32.59 57.43 17.07
N THR A 787 31.68 57.98 17.87
CA THR A 787 30.34 57.43 18.07
C THR A 787 29.30 58.39 17.51
N ILE A 788 28.53 57.92 16.53
CA ILE A 788 27.40 58.64 15.97
C ILE A 788 26.14 58.25 16.73
N MET A 789 25.39 59.23 17.21
CA MET A 789 24.16 59.04 17.97
C MET A 789 23.02 59.86 17.38
N ASP A 790 21.82 59.32 17.46
CA ASP A 790 20.56 60.01 17.25
C ASP A 790 20.02 60.46 18.62
N VAL A 791 19.90 61.77 18.80
CA VAL A 791 19.49 62.44 20.03
C VAL A 791 18.19 63.22 19.83
N THR A 792 17.38 62.82 18.85
CA THR A 792 16.01 63.36 18.65
C THR A 792 15.16 63.20 19.92
N ASP A 793 15.36 62.10 20.66
CA ASP A 793 14.94 61.96 22.06
C ASP A 793 16.18 61.98 22.97
N PRO A 794 16.51 63.14 23.59
CA PRO A 794 17.70 63.28 24.43
C PRO A 794 17.72 62.37 25.66
N HIS A 795 16.55 61.89 26.13
CA HIS A 795 16.47 60.98 27.27
C HIS A 795 16.75 59.52 26.88
N SER A 796 16.72 59.20 25.59
CA SER A 796 16.98 57.87 25.06
C SER A 796 17.88 57.94 23.81
N PRO A 797 19.13 58.45 23.95
CA PRO A 797 20.05 58.58 22.83
C PRO A 797 20.35 57.22 22.21
N ARG A 798 20.29 57.13 20.89
CA ARG A 798 20.51 55.86 20.16
C ARG A 798 21.81 55.91 19.38
N VAL A 799 22.73 54.99 19.67
CA VAL A 799 23.95 54.82 18.88
C VAL A 799 23.59 54.26 17.50
N ILE A 800 23.96 55.01 16.45
CA ILE A 800 23.77 54.66 15.04
C ILE A 800 25.00 53.93 14.50
N ALA A 801 26.19 54.45 14.81
CA ALA A 801 27.45 53.90 14.34
C ALA A 801 28.54 54.14 15.37
N HIS A 802 29.50 53.22 15.40
CA HIS A 802 30.72 53.34 16.18
C HIS A 802 31.90 53.00 15.27
N ALA A 803 32.94 53.81 15.33
CA ALA A 803 34.14 53.66 14.55
C ALA A 803 35.36 53.81 15.46
N ASP A 804 36.22 52.80 15.45
CA ASP A 804 37.45 52.64 16.19
C ASP A 804 38.67 52.67 15.25
N ASP A 805 39.85 52.69 15.86
CA ASP A 805 41.17 52.73 15.21
C ASP A 805 41.30 53.88 14.19
N LEU A 806 40.71 55.02 14.51
CA LEU A 806 40.72 56.19 13.65
C LEU A 806 42.05 56.95 13.77
N ASP A 807 42.42 57.67 12.71
CA ASP A 807 43.56 58.57 12.74
C ASP A 807 43.16 60.01 13.09
N GLU A 808 44.15 60.88 13.27
CA GLU A 808 43.93 62.30 13.64
C GLU A 808 43.17 63.11 12.58
N THR A 809 43.00 62.57 11.38
CA THR A 809 42.23 63.21 10.30
C THR A 809 40.77 62.79 10.26
N ALA A 810 40.36 61.91 11.18
CA ALA A 810 39.01 61.38 11.23
C ALA A 810 37.96 62.48 11.42
N ALA A 811 36.98 62.48 10.52
CA ALA A 811 35.90 63.46 10.54
C ALA A 811 34.56 62.81 10.19
N PRO A 812 33.47 63.22 10.86
CA PRO A 812 32.13 62.82 10.46
C PRO A 812 31.66 63.63 9.25
N ALA A 813 30.89 63.00 8.38
CA ALA A 813 30.08 63.67 7.37
C ALA A 813 28.63 63.22 7.50
N PHE A 814 27.73 64.18 7.55
CA PHE A 814 26.30 63.92 7.58
C PHE A 814 25.67 64.30 6.25
N ASP A 815 24.77 63.45 5.74
CA ASP A 815 23.89 63.83 4.65
C ASP A 815 22.92 64.93 5.13
N PRO A 816 22.73 66.04 4.38
CA PRO A 816 21.82 67.12 4.76
C PRO A 816 20.36 66.69 5.01
N GLY A 817 19.95 65.55 4.45
CA GLY A 817 18.64 64.94 4.68
C GLY A 817 18.59 64.00 5.89
N GLY A 818 19.71 63.79 6.59
CA GLY A 818 19.81 62.91 7.76
C GLY A 818 19.67 61.42 7.43
N ARG A 819 19.85 61.01 6.17
CA ARG A 819 19.62 59.62 5.74
C ARG A 819 20.85 58.73 5.88
N THR A 820 22.03 59.31 5.70
CA THR A 820 23.31 58.61 5.74
C THR A 820 24.31 59.40 6.56
N VAL A 821 25.23 58.68 7.20
CA VAL A 821 26.37 59.24 7.92
C VAL A 821 27.63 58.51 7.46
N ALA A 822 28.72 59.25 7.34
CA ALA A 822 30.03 58.70 7.05
C ALA A 822 31.03 59.11 8.12
N VAL A 823 31.96 58.22 8.40
CA VAL A 823 33.18 58.49 9.16
C VAL A 823 34.32 58.23 8.19
N VAL A 824 35.14 59.24 7.98
CA VAL A 824 36.29 59.14 7.09
C VAL A 824 37.53 59.45 7.89
N ASP A 825 38.39 58.45 8.03
CA ASP A 825 39.77 58.59 8.45
C ASP A 825 40.67 58.59 7.20
N GLY A 826 41.93 58.99 7.35
CA GLY A 826 42.85 59.14 6.22
C GLY A 826 43.10 57.85 5.43
N ALA A 827 42.69 56.68 5.94
CA ALA A 827 42.87 55.37 5.33
C ALA A 827 41.56 54.68 4.89
N GLU A 828 40.40 55.10 5.41
CA GLU A 828 39.12 54.46 5.20
C GLU A 828 37.93 55.43 5.30
N ALA A 829 36.99 55.30 4.37
CA ALA A 829 35.66 55.90 4.45
C ALA A 829 34.62 54.83 4.76
N ARG A 830 33.94 54.96 5.90
CA ARG A 830 32.87 54.07 6.35
C ARG A 830 31.54 54.83 6.27
N ILE A 831 30.51 54.26 5.65
CA ILE A 831 29.19 54.88 5.46
C ILE A 831 28.11 53.99 6.05
N TRP A 832 27.17 54.57 6.79
CA TRP A 832 26.03 53.89 7.40
C TRP A 832 24.71 54.56 7.02
N ASP A 833 23.63 53.77 7.02
CA ASP A 833 22.27 54.28 7.01
C ASP A 833 21.94 54.83 8.40
N ALA A 834 21.57 56.10 8.47
CA ALA A 834 21.34 56.78 9.74
C ALA A 834 20.06 56.32 10.46
N ARG A 835 19.17 55.59 9.78
CA ARG A 835 17.90 55.12 10.36
C ARG A 835 18.06 53.85 11.16
N ASP A 836 18.88 52.92 10.69
CA ASP A 836 19.02 51.57 11.26
C ASP A 836 20.46 51.19 11.64
N GLY A 837 21.46 52.04 11.34
CA GLY A 837 22.86 51.79 11.64
C GLY A 837 23.51 50.74 10.74
N ARG A 838 22.85 50.31 9.66
CA ARG A 838 23.42 49.33 8.73
C ARG A 838 24.58 49.97 7.96
N ARG A 839 25.75 49.32 8.01
CA ARG A 839 26.90 49.73 7.19
C ARG A 839 26.58 49.53 5.70
N LEU A 840 26.58 50.63 4.96
CA LEU A 840 26.30 50.69 3.52
C LEU A 840 27.56 50.43 2.71
N LEU A 841 28.67 51.07 3.10
CA LEU A 841 29.95 51.02 2.39
C LEU A 841 31.11 51.11 3.38
N SER A 842 32.21 50.41 3.07
CA SER A 842 33.53 50.59 3.70
C SER A 842 34.52 50.64 2.56
N LEU A 843 35.25 51.74 2.43
CA LEU A 843 36.13 52.00 1.30
C LEU A 843 37.52 52.36 1.81
N ARG A 844 38.49 51.47 1.60
CA ARG A 844 39.87 51.72 2.00
C ARG A 844 40.63 52.45 0.91
N THR A 845 41.25 53.57 1.28
CA THR A 845 41.90 54.51 0.37
C THR A 845 43.38 54.20 0.15
N GLN A 846 43.97 53.31 0.97
CA GLN A 846 45.34 52.78 0.92
C GLN A 846 46.34 53.63 0.12
N GLY A 847 46.89 54.67 0.79
CA GLY A 847 47.89 55.59 0.23
C GLY A 847 47.33 56.95 -0.19
N LEU A 848 46.00 57.06 -0.34
CA LEU A 848 45.30 58.33 -0.53
C LEU A 848 44.85 58.88 0.82
N ARG A 849 45.53 59.93 1.31
CA ARG A 849 45.10 60.64 2.52
C ARG A 849 43.91 61.53 2.17
N LEU A 850 42.72 61.03 2.46
CA LEU A 850 41.46 61.76 2.29
C LEU A 850 41.15 62.53 3.56
N THR A 851 40.68 63.75 3.40
CA THR A 851 40.34 64.67 4.49
C THR A 851 39.01 65.33 4.21
N THR A 852 38.39 65.87 5.27
CA THR A 852 37.20 66.74 5.21
C THR A 852 36.09 66.10 4.36
N PRO A 853 35.35 65.11 4.87
CA PRO A 853 34.30 64.46 4.12
C PRO A 853 33.02 65.28 4.06
N ARG A 854 32.24 65.07 3.00
CA ARG A 854 30.87 65.58 2.92
C ARG A 854 29.95 64.69 2.13
N LEU A 855 28.78 64.41 2.67
CA LEU A 855 27.73 63.66 2.00
C LEU A 855 26.72 64.59 1.32
N GLN A 856 26.25 64.18 0.14
CA GLN A 856 25.10 64.76 -0.52
C GLN A 856 24.28 63.63 -1.15
N GLY A 857 23.25 63.17 -0.45
CA GLY A 857 22.56 61.92 -0.80
C GLY A 857 23.50 60.72 -0.69
N GLU A 858 23.58 59.94 -1.76
CA GLU A 858 24.43 58.75 -1.87
C GLU A 858 25.86 59.07 -2.38
N GLN A 859 26.18 60.35 -2.60
CA GLN A 859 27.51 60.78 -3.04
C GLN A 859 28.37 61.27 -1.88
N LEU A 860 29.56 60.68 -1.74
CA LEU A 860 30.59 61.12 -0.81
C LEU A 860 31.62 61.98 -1.54
N ARG A 861 31.74 63.23 -1.11
CA ARG A 861 32.75 64.18 -1.60
C ARG A 861 33.91 64.25 -0.63
N LEU A 862 35.12 64.12 -1.16
CA LEU A 862 36.34 64.04 -0.37
C LEU A 862 37.40 64.94 -0.97
N LEU A 863 38.29 65.43 -0.13
CA LEU A 863 39.46 66.16 -0.56
C LEU A 863 40.69 65.33 -0.26
N ASP A 864 41.60 65.23 -1.22
CA ASP A 864 42.91 64.66 -0.95
C ASP A 864 43.90 65.72 -0.44
N ALA A 865 45.07 65.27 0.00
CA ALA A 865 46.16 66.15 0.44
C ALA A 865 46.66 67.15 -0.62
N LYS A 866 46.30 66.98 -1.90
CA LYS A 866 46.62 67.90 -3.01
C LYS A 866 45.47 68.85 -3.34
N SER A 867 44.41 68.86 -2.52
CA SER A 867 43.23 69.69 -2.73
C SER A 867 42.48 69.35 -4.03
N ALA A 868 42.57 68.08 -4.48
CA ALA A 868 41.67 67.55 -5.49
C ALA A 868 40.35 67.15 -4.84
N LEU A 869 39.25 67.54 -5.47
CA LEU A 869 37.90 67.17 -5.07
C LEU A 869 37.50 65.86 -5.75
N TRP A 870 37.26 64.83 -4.96
CA TRP A 870 36.86 63.49 -5.39
C TRP A 870 35.36 63.31 -5.20
N HIS A 871 34.71 62.70 -6.20
CA HIS A 871 33.29 62.36 -6.18
C HIS A 871 33.12 60.85 -6.15
N ILE A 872 32.89 60.29 -4.96
CA ILE A 872 32.66 58.86 -4.79
C ILE A 872 31.16 58.60 -4.83
N ASP A 873 30.77 57.70 -5.73
CA ASP A 873 29.41 57.24 -5.93
C ASP A 873 29.35 55.79 -5.43
N ASP A 874 28.35 55.46 -4.62
CA ASP A 874 28.18 54.10 -4.09
C ASP A 874 27.38 53.19 -5.04
N ASP A 875 26.71 53.76 -6.06
CA ASP A 875 26.05 53.00 -7.12
C ASP A 875 27.09 52.44 -8.11
N LEU A 876 27.48 51.20 -7.84
CA LEU A 876 28.40 50.44 -8.69
C LEU A 876 27.92 50.34 -10.15
N ALA A 877 26.61 50.25 -10.41
CA ALA A 877 26.09 50.14 -11.77
C ALA A 877 26.28 51.45 -12.54
N ALA A 878 26.02 52.59 -11.89
CA ALA A 878 26.31 53.90 -12.46
C ALA A 878 27.82 54.11 -12.70
N VAL A 879 28.67 53.66 -11.79
CA VAL A 879 30.13 53.70 -11.95
C VAL A 879 30.59 52.85 -13.14
N ILE A 880 30.04 51.65 -13.32
CA ILE A 880 30.33 50.79 -14.47
C ILE A 880 29.89 51.47 -15.78
N ASP A 881 28.67 52.00 -15.86
CA ASP A 881 28.20 52.66 -17.10
C ASP A 881 29.06 53.88 -17.44
N ARG A 882 29.42 54.70 -16.45
CA ARG A 882 30.34 55.84 -16.65
C ARG A 882 31.71 55.40 -17.11
N THR A 883 32.29 54.36 -16.51
CA THR A 883 33.58 53.79 -16.95
C THR A 883 33.50 53.28 -18.39
N CYS A 884 32.33 52.79 -18.80
CA CYS A 884 32.05 52.31 -20.16
C CYS A 884 31.71 53.40 -21.17
N THR A 885 31.67 54.68 -20.78
CA THR A 885 31.46 55.79 -21.73
C THR A 885 32.70 56.14 -22.54
N GLY A 886 33.90 55.82 -22.05
CA GLY A 886 35.16 56.00 -22.77
C GLY A 886 35.70 54.68 -23.36
N PRO A 887 36.90 54.71 -23.97
CA PRO A 887 37.53 53.50 -24.49
C PRO A 887 37.90 52.54 -23.36
N ALA A 888 37.10 51.49 -23.17
CA ALA A 888 37.31 50.46 -22.14
C ALA A 888 38.20 49.31 -22.66
N GLY A 889 39.36 49.62 -23.23
CA GLY A 889 40.31 48.64 -23.75
C GLY A 889 41.40 48.33 -22.73
N ILE A 890 41.70 47.04 -22.50
CA ILE A 890 42.85 46.60 -21.72
C ILE A 890 43.60 45.50 -22.44
N ASP A 891 44.89 45.37 -22.14
CA ASP A 891 45.67 44.19 -22.51
C ASP A 891 45.32 43.03 -21.58
N TRP A 892 44.28 42.26 -21.93
CA TRP A 892 43.76 41.19 -21.09
C TRP A 892 44.82 40.14 -20.74
N ASN A 893 45.67 39.76 -21.71
CA ASN A 893 46.68 38.72 -21.50
C ASN A 893 47.80 39.18 -20.54
N ARG A 894 48.11 40.48 -20.52
CA ARG A 894 49.08 41.04 -19.58
C ARG A 894 48.63 40.93 -18.12
N TYR A 895 47.36 41.20 -17.84
CA TYR A 895 46.84 41.26 -16.47
C TYR A 895 46.19 39.94 -16.01
N PHE A 896 45.63 39.17 -16.94
CA PHE A 896 44.87 37.96 -16.67
C PHE A 896 45.36 36.79 -17.57
N PRO A 897 46.63 36.37 -17.43
CA PRO A 897 47.18 35.29 -18.25
C PRO A 897 46.39 33.99 -18.06
N ASP A 898 46.33 33.18 -19.13
CA ASP A 898 45.55 31.92 -19.27
C ASP A 898 44.08 32.00 -18.81
N THR A 899 43.46 33.18 -18.95
CA THR A 899 42.00 33.35 -18.79
C THR A 899 41.38 33.81 -20.11
N THR A 900 40.09 33.52 -20.30
CA THR A 900 39.35 33.97 -21.48
C THR A 900 38.92 35.44 -21.32
N PRO A 901 39.15 36.31 -22.32
CA PRO A 901 38.69 37.70 -22.29
C PRO A 901 37.18 37.81 -22.04
N ILE A 902 36.80 38.64 -21.07
CA ILE A 902 35.39 38.90 -20.71
C ILE A 902 35.00 40.29 -21.20
N PRO A 903 33.82 40.47 -21.83
CA PRO A 903 33.32 41.80 -22.16
C PRO A 903 33.17 42.66 -20.90
N LEU A 904 33.88 43.79 -20.84
CA LEU A 904 33.86 44.68 -19.68
C LEU A 904 32.54 45.43 -19.53
N CYS A 905 32.03 45.89 -20.66
CA CYS A 905 30.86 46.77 -20.74
C CYS A 905 29.63 46.00 -21.20
N PRO A 906 28.44 46.32 -20.66
CA PRO A 906 27.18 45.79 -21.18
C PRO A 906 27.07 46.09 -22.67
N GLN A 907 26.59 45.15 -23.48
CA GLN A 907 26.27 45.45 -24.87
C GLN A 907 25.12 46.46 -24.88
N ARG A 908 25.40 47.72 -25.24
CA ARG A 908 24.36 48.71 -25.52
C ARG A 908 23.63 48.21 -26.76
N THR A 909 22.45 47.64 -26.57
CA THR A 909 21.52 47.37 -27.66
C THR A 909 21.19 48.71 -28.30
N THR A 910 21.82 48.99 -29.44
CA THR A 910 21.47 50.12 -30.30
C THR A 910 20.09 49.84 -30.89
N MET A 911 19.03 50.22 -30.17
CA MET A 911 17.76 50.51 -30.82
C MET A 911 18.00 51.73 -31.69
N ARG A 912 18.00 51.51 -33.01
CA ARG A 912 17.97 52.54 -34.05
C ARG A 912 16.71 53.39 -33.94
#